data_AF-A0A2V7YNW1-F1
#
_entry.id   AF-A0A2V7YNW1-F1
#
_cell.length_a   1.000
_cell.length_b   1.000
_cell.length_c   1.000
_cell.angle_alpha   90.00
_cell.angle_beta   90.00
_cell.angle_gamma   90.00
#
_symmetry.space_group_name_H-M   'P 1'
#
loop_
_entity.id
_entity.type
_entity.pdbx_description
1 polymer ?
#
loop_
_entity_poly.entity_id
_entity_poly.type
_entity_poly.pdbx_seq_one_letter_code
_entity_poly.pdbx_strand_id
1 'polypeptide(L)'
;MRISRLHALALAGLLGLAGTGTASAADKACPEDLYESRAVQLAKCNGGFDDPQRLARIYSRELGLSAEAAARLAGALAASKALAEKRSQDDPAFETEIRRIESEFIFLLNQAPDDPRIADEVSWFYGEGLGGSRAPSPALLDLVARSADPVRLAARLTKHGNSRATEEILFAALAVRPEPAVLWRRAAQLAYDPPWKIAFLEEASRRIAAGEAGRPVSTAAATALAEELLAEQLGVGLVPQALAAFQSLPPAVRSRIEQGSEGEVKAEVGGLPFEGWLLDLRRQLAAAYLLTGDARAAARLMATIAPVPKTRQGRAPEARAEELAQRVLERWLHPSRKDPFNLLTGALADERLGIGKLALARLAERERYPAVAAYCLDFLVRNKSESSFEPARGVPARVRAAAEAMRGEIEKLYQSLADEESADREAARTAFGPDPAGATVARLLRAPAAVRFAERPLPDGIAPVEPPREEVEQRQQTMVAGMELPAGFGLVRAERQGDRAVAIGESQDYDPVGEVSSGAYWVLLSSDGGRTWGPPLYTGLRVNQPYVARALSRLPLLAGDHLQVEVEIAELDASKIVFPPVLLTPKRTAKGLYLDIPLDLLRKDTDGDGLTDLAEERLMTDPESRDTDGDGLEDGVDPLPNVPFRREAPSASTRALAAFLGETWNVDRAAIIEGIPAGPRVLCCAKGGVRTVDEKTLFLIADRGLFAALQPTGRVVVLTPEEAGAALQKFGPFFPQQLELFVFDRSGRRAYVIWNASWQGGQTLLEEQPDGTWKARATGGWIT
;
A
#
# COMPACT_ATOMS: atom_id res chain seq x y z
N MET A 1 4.46 10.02 -0.40
CA MET A 1 3.47 9.91 -1.49
C MET A 1 4.19 9.55 -2.78
N ARG A 2 4.14 8.27 -3.12
CA ARG A 2 4.53 7.74 -4.43
C ARG A 2 3.47 8.20 -5.43
N ILE A 3 3.81 9.12 -6.34
CA ILE A 3 3.00 9.31 -7.54
C ILE A 3 3.31 8.09 -8.41
N SER A 4 2.52 7.04 -8.24
CA SER A 4 2.43 5.97 -9.22
C SER A 4 2.08 6.62 -10.55
N ARG A 5 3.03 6.64 -11.49
CA ARG A 5 2.88 7.12 -12.88
C ARG A 5 1.79 6.39 -13.70
N LEU A 6 1.03 5.50 -13.07
CA LEU A 6 -0.07 4.75 -13.68
C LEU A 6 -1.37 5.56 -13.88
N HIS A 7 -1.47 6.80 -13.40
CA HIS A 7 -2.65 7.66 -13.62
C HIS A 7 -2.51 8.74 -14.71
N ALA A 8 -1.40 8.78 -15.47
CA ALA A 8 -1.25 9.70 -16.62
C ALA A 8 -1.72 9.11 -17.97
N LEU A 9 -2.11 7.83 -18.02
CA LEU A 9 -2.45 7.12 -19.28
C LEU A 9 -3.96 7.00 -19.58
N ALA A 10 -4.85 7.68 -18.83
CA ALA A 10 -6.30 7.54 -19.02
C ALA A 10 -7.05 8.81 -19.46
N LEU A 11 -6.40 9.94 -19.72
CA LEU A 11 -7.12 11.19 -20.06
C LEU A 11 -6.45 12.01 -21.19
N ALA A 12 -6.14 11.40 -22.33
CA ALA A 12 -5.81 12.12 -23.57
C ALA A 12 -6.22 11.38 -24.87
N GLY A 13 -7.15 10.42 -24.80
CA GLY A 13 -7.54 9.58 -25.94
C GLY A 13 -9.02 9.60 -26.32
N LEU A 14 -9.83 10.48 -25.73
CA LEU A 14 -11.28 10.55 -25.97
C LEU A 14 -11.74 12.00 -26.00
N LEU A 15 -11.43 12.70 -27.09
CA LEU A 15 -12.26 13.75 -27.68
C LEU A 15 -11.79 13.94 -29.12
N GLY A 16 -12.43 13.19 -30.01
CA GLY A 16 -12.34 13.46 -31.44
C GLY A 16 -12.91 14.84 -31.74
N LEU A 17 -12.14 15.66 -32.44
CA LEU A 17 -12.69 16.71 -33.27
C LEU A 17 -12.15 16.53 -34.68
N ALA A 18 -13.02 15.94 -35.51
CA ALA A 18 -12.93 16.05 -36.95
C ALA A 18 -13.05 17.53 -37.32
N GLY A 19 -11.98 18.06 -37.91
CA GLY A 19 -11.98 19.36 -38.59
C GLY A 19 -11.58 19.14 -40.04
N THR A 20 -12.57 18.90 -40.90
CA THR A 20 -12.39 18.97 -42.35
C THR A 20 -12.18 20.44 -42.74
N GLY A 21 -10.96 20.77 -43.14
CA GLY A 21 -10.60 22.08 -43.66
C GLY A 21 -9.39 21.97 -44.57
N THR A 22 -9.63 21.81 -45.86
CA THR A 22 -8.62 21.82 -46.92
C THR A 22 -7.94 23.19 -46.96
N ALA A 23 -6.68 23.26 -46.51
CA ALA A 23 -5.80 24.39 -46.74
C ALA A 23 -4.39 23.88 -47.09
N SER A 24 -3.95 24.27 -48.28
CA SER A 24 -2.60 24.17 -48.88
C SER A 24 -1.46 23.78 -47.92
N ALA A 25 -0.90 22.59 -48.16
CA ALA A 25 0.27 22.03 -47.47
C ALA A 25 1.58 22.57 -48.06
N ALA A 26 1.95 23.79 -47.68
CA ALA A 26 3.33 24.27 -47.74
C ALA A 26 3.48 25.36 -46.67
N ASP A 27 4.47 25.22 -45.79
CA ASP A 27 4.92 26.22 -44.79
C ASP A 27 4.09 26.42 -43.51
N LYS A 28 3.71 25.34 -42.81
CA LYS A 28 3.53 25.40 -41.35
C LYS A 28 4.70 24.72 -40.65
N ALA A 29 5.44 25.46 -39.83
CA ALA A 29 6.50 24.91 -38.99
C ALA A 29 5.93 23.81 -38.10
N CYS A 30 6.58 22.64 -38.08
CA CYS A 30 6.17 21.51 -37.24
C CYS A 30 6.38 21.88 -35.75
N PRO A 31 5.30 21.94 -34.93
CA PRO A 31 5.37 22.41 -33.56
C PRO A 31 6.32 21.55 -32.71
N GLU A 32 7.00 22.17 -31.76
CA GLU A 32 7.85 21.45 -30.80
C GLU A 32 7.01 20.90 -29.64
N ASP A 33 7.21 19.62 -29.33
CA ASP A 33 6.63 18.93 -28.19
C ASP A 33 7.76 18.51 -27.23
N LEU A 34 7.55 18.67 -25.92
CA LEU A 34 8.53 18.28 -24.91
C LEU A 34 8.47 16.77 -24.57
N TYR A 35 7.41 16.08 -24.99
CA TYR A 35 7.17 14.67 -24.67
C TYR A 35 7.54 13.71 -25.81
N GLU A 36 8.12 14.20 -26.90
CA GLU A 36 8.53 13.38 -28.04
C GLU A 36 9.85 13.84 -28.63
N SER A 37 10.60 12.92 -29.22
CA SER A 37 11.83 13.25 -29.93
C SER A 37 11.56 14.05 -31.21
N ARG A 38 12.52 14.89 -31.62
CA ARG A 38 12.33 15.77 -32.79
C ARG A 38 12.14 14.97 -34.07
N ALA A 39 12.77 13.80 -34.24
CA ALA A 39 12.55 12.98 -35.43
C ALA A 39 11.13 12.36 -35.45
N VAL A 40 10.57 11.99 -34.30
CA VAL A 40 9.18 11.50 -34.20
C VAL A 40 8.18 12.62 -34.52
N GLN A 41 8.40 13.82 -34.00
CA GLN A 41 7.57 15.00 -34.33
C GLN A 41 7.59 15.27 -35.85
N LEU A 42 8.78 15.30 -36.45
CA LEU A 42 8.94 15.50 -37.88
C LEU A 42 8.25 14.40 -38.70
N ALA A 43 8.30 13.15 -38.26
CA ALA A 43 7.57 12.07 -38.93
C ALA A 43 6.06 12.28 -38.88
N LYS A 44 5.51 12.58 -37.70
CA LYS A 44 4.06 12.85 -37.53
C LYS A 44 3.57 14.01 -38.39
N CYS A 45 4.31 15.12 -38.42
CA CYS A 45 3.98 16.27 -39.25
C CYS A 45 4.02 15.98 -40.76
N ASN A 46 4.74 14.92 -41.19
CA ASN A 46 5.00 14.63 -42.60
C ASN A 46 4.35 13.33 -43.10
N GLY A 47 3.29 12.87 -42.44
CA GLY A 47 2.50 11.73 -42.90
C GLY A 47 2.87 10.39 -42.25
N GLY A 48 3.53 10.40 -41.10
CA GLY A 48 3.82 9.19 -40.32
C GLY A 48 5.06 8.44 -40.77
N PHE A 49 5.10 7.14 -40.49
CA PHE A 49 6.29 6.27 -40.68
C PHE A 49 6.19 5.34 -41.89
N ASP A 50 5.16 5.50 -42.72
CA ASP A 50 4.84 4.57 -43.81
C ASP A 50 5.77 4.71 -45.04
N ASP A 51 6.47 5.84 -45.18
CA ASP A 51 7.45 6.09 -46.25
C ASP A 51 8.83 6.50 -45.67
N PRO A 52 9.68 5.51 -45.33
CA PRO A 52 11.01 5.78 -44.77
C PRO A 52 11.94 6.56 -45.72
N GLN A 53 11.78 6.45 -47.04
CA GLN A 53 12.63 7.18 -47.99
C GLN A 53 12.29 8.67 -48.01
N ARG A 54 11.01 9.01 -47.92
CA ARG A 54 10.59 10.40 -47.74
C ARG A 54 11.06 10.95 -46.40
N LEU A 55 10.91 10.19 -45.31
CA LEU A 55 11.41 10.59 -44.01
C LEU A 55 12.92 10.80 -44.01
N ALA A 56 13.70 9.95 -44.67
CA ALA A 56 15.14 10.13 -44.82
C ALA A 56 15.51 11.48 -45.47
N ARG A 57 14.78 11.89 -46.53
CA ARG A 57 14.99 13.22 -47.14
C ARG A 57 14.66 14.35 -46.17
N ILE A 58 13.61 14.19 -45.37
CA ILE A 58 13.20 15.17 -44.34
C ILE A 58 14.26 15.24 -43.24
N TYR A 59 14.70 14.12 -42.68
CA TYR A 59 15.73 14.10 -41.64
C TYR A 59 17.06 14.64 -42.15
N SER A 60 17.45 14.36 -43.39
CA SER A 60 18.66 14.95 -43.96
C SER A 60 18.56 16.48 -44.05
N ARG A 61 17.39 17.02 -44.43
CA ARG A 61 17.15 18.47 -44.56
C ARG A 61 16.96 19.17 -43.22
N GLU A 62 16.06 18.67 -42.39
CA GLU A 62 15.59 19.33 -41.16
C GLU A 62 16.48 19.00 -39.95
N LEU A 63 17.03 17.79 -39.89
CA LEU A 63 17.97 17.39 -38.83
C LEU A 63 19.43 17.52 -39.29
N GLY A 64 19.71 17.84 -40.55
CA GLY A 64 21.08 18.02 -41.05
C GLY A 64 21.92 16.73 -41.05
N LEU A 65 21.27 15.56 -41.10
CA LEU A 65 21.94 14.26 -41.12
C LEU A 65 22.46 13.94 -42.53
N SER A 66 23.54 13.14 -42.61
CA SER A 66 23.98 12.57 -43.89
C SER A 66 22.87 11.71 -44.50
N ALA A 67 22.85 11.54 -45.83
CA ALA A 67 21.82 10.75 -46.49
C ALA A 67 21.74 9.31 -45.94
N GLU A 68 22.88 8.70 -45.61
CA GLU A 68 22.95 7.38 -45.00
C GLU A 68 22.38 7.37 -43.56
N ALA A 69 22.83 8.31 -42.71
CA ALA A 69 22.37 8.39 -41.33
C ALA A 69 20.86 8.68 -41.26
N ALA A 70 20.36 9.56 -42.13
CA ALA A 70 18.95 9.88 -42.24
C ALA A 70 18.10 8.66 -42.67
N ALA A 71 18.60 7.86 -43.63
CA ALA A 71 17.93 6.65 -44.10
C ALA A 71 17.85 5.57 -43.01
N ARG A 72 18.95 5.35 -42.28
CA ARG A 72 18.99 4.40 -41.17
C ARG A 72 18.10 4.82 -40.01
N LEU A 73 18.12 6.10 -39.63
CA LEU A 73 17.26 6.62 -38.57
C LEU A 73 15.77 6.47 -38.93
N ALA A 74 15.38 6.82 -40.16
CA ALA A 74 14.02 6.63 -40.64
C ALA A 74 13.59 5.16 -40.60
N GLY A 75 14.47 4.25 -41.03
CA GLY A 75 14.22 2.80 -40.97
C GLY A 75 14.08 2.27 -39.56
N ALA A 76 14.94 2.70 -38.62
CA ALA A 76 14.92 2.26 -37.23
C ALA A 76 13.65 2.72 -36.50
N LEU A 77 13.23 3.98 -36.70
CA LEU A 77 12.01 4.51 -36.08
C LEU A 77 10.73 3.87 -36.68
N ALA A 78 10.70 3.66 -38.00
CA ALA A 78 9.58 2.96 -38.64
C ALA A 78 9.46 1.51 -38.13
N ALA A 79 10.58 0.79 -38.01
CA ALA A 79 10.60 -0.56 -37.44
C ALA A 79 10.18 -0.58 -35.96
N SER A 80 10.63 0.40 -35.17
CA SER A 80 10.23 0.54 -33.76
C SER A 80 8.71 0.73 -33.63
N LYS A 81 8.12 1.59 -34.46
CA LYS A 81 6.67 1.81 -34.46
C LYS A 81 5.90 0.56 -34.86
N ALA A 82 6.30 -0.09 -35.97
CA ALA A 82 5.66 -1.31 -36.44
C ALA A 82 5.74 -2.44 -35.40
N LEU A 83 6.85 -2.51 -34.63
CA LEU A 83 7.02 -3.50 -33.58
C LEU A 83 6.16 -3.21 -32.34
N ALA A 84 6.03 -1.94 -31.95
CA ALA A 84 5.19 -1.51 -30.82
C ALA A 84 3.69 -1.80 -31.03
N GLU A 85 3.23 -1.88 -32.28
CA GLU A 85 1.84 -2.20 -32.63
C GLU A 85 1.52 -3.71 -32.59
N LYS A 86 2.52 -4.59 -32.42
CA LYS A 86 2.29 -6.05 -32.33
C LYS A 86 1.71 -6.47 -30.97
N ARG A 87 0.74 -7.38 -30.99
CA ARG A 87 -0.04 -7.82 -29.81
C ARG A 87 0.64 -8.86 -28.89
N SER A 88 1.71 -9.54 -29.32
CA SER A 88 2.38 -10.58 -28.52
C SER A 88 3.87 -10.24 -28.35
N GLN A 89 4.25 -9.90 -27.13
CA GLN A 89 5.64 -9.61 -26.75
C GLN A 89 6.45 -10.89 -26.44
N ASP A 90 5.80 -12.07 -26.48
CA ASP A 90 6.37 -13.38 -26.14
C ASP A 90 7.01 -14.11 -27.33
N ASP A 91 6.92 -13.55 -28.56
CA ASP A 91 7.55 -14.11 -29.75
C ASP A 91 9.09 -13.92 -29.69
N PRO A 92 9.91 -14.99 -29.79
CA PRO A 92 11.38 -14.87 -29.83
C PRO A 92 11.91 -13.98 -30.96
N ALA A 93 11.14 -13.79 -32.05
CA ALA A 93 11.48 -12.86 -33.11
C ALA A 93 11.40 -11.38 -32.65
N PHE A 94 10.64 -11.08 -31.60
CA PHE A 94 10.50 -9.75 -31.02
C PHE A 94 11.83 -9.23 -30.48
N GLU A 95 12.55 -10.03 -29.70
CA GLU A 95 13.86 -9.66 -29.17
C GLU A 95 14.90 -9.50 -30.29
N THR A 96 14.85 -10.39 -31.30
CA THR A 96 15.75 -10.31 -32.47
C THR A 96 15.57 -8.99 -33.22
N GLU A 97 14.33 -8.55 -33.43
CA GLU A 97 14.05 -7.29 -34.11
C GLU A 97 14.44 -6.07 -33.26
N ILE A 98 14.28 -6.12 -31.94
CA ILE A 98 14.80 -5.09 -31.02
C ILE A 98 16.31 -4.96 -31.15
N ARG A 99 17.06 -6.08 -31.15
CA ARG A 99 18.52 -6.04 -31.32
C ARG A 99 18.95 -5.55 -32.70
N ARG A 100 18.16 -5.84 -33.74
CA ARG A 100 18.37 -5.27 -35.07
C ARG A 100 18.19 -3.75 -35.06
N ILE A 101 17.11 -3.24 -34.47
CA ILE A 101 16.86 -1.79 -34.33
C ILE A 101 17.97 -1.12 -33.50
N GLU A 102 18.34 -1.72 -32.37
CA GLU A 102 19.43 -1.25 -31.52
C GLU A 102 20.76 -1.16 -32.29
N SER A 103 21.05 -2.13 -33.18
CA SER A 103 22.27 -2.09 -34.00
C SER A 103 22.32 -0.90 -34.96
N GLU A 104 21.18 -0.41 -35.45
CA GLU A 104 21.11 0.80 -36.26
C GLU A 104 21.43 2.04 -35.41
N PHE A 105 20.90 2.11 -34.18
CA PHE A 105 21.25 3.19 -33.25
C PHE A 105 22.73 3.18 -32.87
N ILE A 106 23.32 2.02 -32.59
CA ILE A 106 24.75 1.86 -32.33
C ILE A 106 25.58 2.34 -33.52
N PHE A 107 25.17 1.98 -34.75
CA PHE A 107 25.85 2.45 -35.97
C PHE A 107 25.82 3.97 -36.09
N LEU A 108 24.65 4.59 -35.87
CA LEU A 108 24.49 6.04 -35.91
C LEU A 108 25.36 6.74 -34.85
N LEU A 109 25.39 6.22 -33.63
CA LEU A 109 26.24 6.72 -32.55
C LEU A 109 27.74 6.56 -32.85
N ASN A 110 28.17 5.49 -33.52
CA ASN A 110 29.57 5.32 -33.91
C ASN A 110 30.03 6.36 -34.94
N GLN A 111 29.15 6.79 -35.85
CA GLN A 111 29.50 7.81 -36.84
C GLN A 111 29.50 9.23 -36.26
N ALA A 112 28.57 9.51 -35.35
CA ALA A 112 28.40 10.84 -34.79
C ALA A 112 28.05 10.76 -33.28
N PRO A 113 28.99 10.34 -32.43
CA PRO A 113 28.74 10.13 -31.00
C PRO A 113 28.36 11.43 -30.27
N ASP A 114 28.81 12.57 -30.79
CA ASP A 114 28.52 13.90 -30.25
C ASP A 114 27.28 14.57 -30.86
N ASP A 115 26.49 13.88 -31.69
CA ASP A 115 25.26 14.43 -32.23
C ASP A 115 24.09 14.31 -31.23
N PRO A 116 23.59 15.44 -30.66
CA PRO A 116 22.51 15.39 -29.69
C PRO A 116 21.20 14.86 -30.29
N ARG A 117 20.99 15.02 -31.61
CA ARG A 117 19.77 14.57 -32.28
C ARG A 117 19.69 13.05 -32.30
N ILE A 118 20.82 12.36 -32.50
CA ILE A 118 20.88 10.89 -32.49
C ILE A 118 20.81 10.38 -31.05
N ALA A 119 21.57 10.98 -30.13
CA ALA A 119 21.59 10.55 -28.73
C ALA A 119 20.21 10.70 -28.05
N ASP A 120 19.45 11.76 -28.35
CA ASP A 120 18.10 11.95 -27.82
C ASP A 120 17.16 10.81 -28.29
N GLU A 121 17.23 10.36 -29.55
CA GLU A 121 16.41 9.24 -30.05
C GLU A 121 16.74 7.93 -29.32
N VAL A 122 18.02 7.66 -29.08
CA VAL A 122 18.44 6.47 -28.30
C VAL A 122 17.99 6.58 -26.85
N SER A 123 18.07 7.78 -26.26
CA SER A 123 17.55 8.03 -24.92
C SER A 123 16.05 7.76 -24.83
N TRP A 124 15.26 8.18 -25.81
CA TRP A 124 13.83 7.85 -25.89
C TRP A 124 13.57 6.35 -26.05
N PHE A 125 14.34 5.67 -26.91
CA PHE A 125 14.21 4.24 -27.15
C PHE A 125 14.35 3.41 -25.87
N TYR A 126 15.30 3.75 -25.00
CA TYR A 126 15.49 3.10 -23.69
C TYR A 126 14.68 3.73 -22.56
N GLY A 127 14.27 4.99 -22.69
CA GLY A 127 13.57 5.70 -21.62
C GLY A 127 12.09 5.33 -21.55
N GLU A 128 11.39 5.49 -22.67
CA GLU A 128 9.93 5.36 -22.77
C GLU A 128 9.51 4.43 -23.93
N GLY A 129 10.49 3.90 -24.68
CA GLY A 129 10.29 3.02 -25.83
C GLY A 129 10.48 1.53 -25.54
N LEU A 130 10.65 0.76 -26.63
CA LEU A 130 10.75 -0.71 -26.61
C LEU A 130 11.94 -1.27 -25.80
N GLY A 131 12.96 -0.45 -25.56
CA GLY A 131 14.17 -0.82 -24.83
C GLY A 131 14.07 -0.70 -23.31
N GLY A 132 13.07 0.01 -22.76
CA GLY A 132 13.09 0.38 -21.34
C GLY A 132 13.00 -0.76 -20.33
N SER A 133 12.29 -1.84 -20.66
CA SER A 133 12.21 -3.02 -19.79
C SER A 133 13.37 -4.02 -19.98
N ARG A 134 14.34 -3.72 -20.88
CA ARG A 134 15.38 -4.66 -21.31
C ARG A 134 16.77 -4.17 -20.94
N ALA A 135 17.70 -5.10 -20.77
CA ALA A 135 19.11 -4.74 -20.66
C ALA A 135 19.66 -4.27 -22.02
N PRO A 136 20.48 -3.20 -22.07
CA PRO A 136 21.17 -2.79 -23.27
C PRO A 136 22.13 -3.88 -23.76
N SER A 137 22.38 -3.93 -25.06
CA SER A 137 23.32 -4.88 -25.63
C SER A 137 24.74 -4.61 -25.11
N PRO A 138 25.59 -5.66 -25.01
CA PRO A 138 27.00 -5.48 -24.68
C PRO A 138 27.72 -4.52 -25.65
N ALA A 139 27.30 -4.48 -26.92
CA ALA A 139 27.85 -3.59 -27.93
C ALA A 139 27.58 -2.11 -27.63
N LEU A 140 26.37 -1.76 -27.19
CA LEU A 140 26.08 -0.37 -26.79
C LEU A 140 26.88 0.02 -25.53
N LEU A 141 26.95 -0.87 -24.54
CA LEU A 141 27.69 -0.59 -23.31
C LEU A 141 29.20 -0.44 -23.57
N ASP A 142 29.76 -1.27 -24.46
CA ASP A 142 31.17 -1.15 -24.90
C ASP A 142 31.40 0.14 -25.70
N LEU A 143 30.46 0.54 -26.56
CA LEU A 143 30.51 1.83 -27.27
C LEU A 143 30.56 3.00 -26.27
N VAL A 144 29.69 2.99 -25.26
CA VAL A 144 29.67 4.04 -24.23
C VAL A 144 31.00 4.08 -23.47
N ALA A 145 31.50 2.92 -23.05
CA ALA A 145 32.75 2.81 -22.30
C ALA A 145 34.00 3.24 -23.11
N ARG A 146 34.01 3.00 -24.43
CA ARG A 146 35.13 3.33 -25.34
C ARG A 146 35.00 4.68 -26.04
N SER A 147 33.89 5.38 -25.84
CA SER A 147 33.69 6.73 -26.40
C SER A 147 34.85 7.66 -26.02
N ALA A 148 35.17 8.61 -26.91
CA ALA A 148 36.15 9.65 -26.61
C ALA A 148 35.71 10.55 -25.43
N ASP A 149 34.39 10.73 -25.27
CA ASP A 149 33.76 11.38 -24.12
C ASP A 149 32.60 10.51 -23.59
N PRO A 150 32.91 9.48 -22.77
CA PRO A 150 31.89 8.58 -22.19
C PRO A 150 30.86 9.33 -21.35
N VAL A 151 31.31 10.42 -20.73
CA VAL A 151 30.54 11.20 -19.76
C VAL A 151 29.44 11.99 -20.46
N ARG A 152 29.78 12.74 -21.51
CA ARG A 152 28.82 13.49 -22.31
C ARG A 152 27.85 12.59 -23.04
N LEU A 153 28.34 11.47 -23.58
CA LEU A 153 27.47 10.49 -24.23
C LEU A 153 26.45 9.91 -23.25
N ALA A 154 26.88 9.42 -22.09
CA ALA A 154 25.96 8.88 -21.09
C ALA A 154 24.97 9.93 -20.55
N ALA A 155 25.40 11.17 -20.32
CA ALA A 155 24.51 12.24 -19.88
C ALA A 155 23.34 12.49 -20.86
N ARG A 156 23.60 12.34 -22.16
CA ARG A 156 22.55 12.46 -23.20
C ARG A 156 21.68 11.23 -23.29
N LEU A 157 22.29 10.05 -23.34
CA LEU A 157 21.55 8.78 -23.45
C LEU A 157 20.63 8.53 -22.24
N THR A 158 20.96 9.12 -21.09
CA THR A 158 20.20 8.95 -19.85
C THR A 158 19.30 10.13 -19.50
N LYS A 159 19.18 11.10 -20.41
CA LYS A 159 18.36 12.31 -20.23
C LYS A 159 16.88 11.98 -20.08
N HIS A 160 16.38 11.02 -20.85
CA HIS A 160 14.98 10.61 -20.87
C HIS A 160 14.78 9.26 -20.16
N GLY A 161 13.67 9.15 -19.41
CA GLY A 161 13.22 7.92 -18.73
C GLY A 161 14.02 7.52 -17.48
N ASN A 162 13.46 6.57 -16.73
CA ASN A 162 14.04 6.01 -15.50
C ASN A 162 14.03 4.48 -15.56
N SER A 163 14.62 3.92 -16.62
CA SER A 163 14.53 2.50 -16.92
C SER A 163 15.81 1.75 -16.49
N ARG A 164 15.72 0.42 -16.37
CA ARG A 164 16.90 -0.42 -16.08
C ARG A 164 17.99 -0.26 -17.14
N ALA A 165 17.60 -0.01 -18.39
CA ALA A 165 18.55 0.31 -19.45
C ALA A 165 19.30 1.61 -19.20
N THR A 166 18.58 2.66 -18.78
CA THR A 166 19.15 3.95 -18.41
C THR A 166 20.21 3.79 -17.31
N GLU A 167 19.93 2.96 -16.31
CA GLU A 167 20.88 2.63 -15.23
C GLU A 167 22.15 1.95 -15.77
N GLU A 168 22.02 0.90 -16.59
CA GLU A 168 23.17 0.17 -17.11
C GLU A 168 24.07 1.02 -18.02
N ILE A 169 23.48 1.89 -18.84
CA ILE A 169 24.21 2.86 -19.67
C ILE A 169 25.00 3.84 -18.78
N LEU A 170 24.35 4.37 -17.74
CA LEU A 170 24.98 5.29 -16.80
C LEU A 170 26.18 4.65 -16.09
N PHE A 171 26.00 3.43 -15.59
CA PHE A 171 27.06 2.72 -14.86
C PHE A 171 28.19 2.23 -15.77
N ALA A 172 27.93 1.99 -17.06
CA ALA A 172 28.99 1.71 -18.02
C ALA A 172 29.95 2.90 -18.19
N ALA A 173 29.43 4.13 -18.24
CA ALA A 173 30.26 5.33 -18.28
C ALA A 173 30.99 5.59 -16.96
N LEU A 174 30.29 5.48 -15.82
CA LEU A 174 30.90 5.67 -14.50
C LEU A 174 32.00 4.65 -14.17
N ALA A 175 31.93 3.45 -14.74
CA ALA A 175 32.96 2.42 -14.60
C ALA A 175 34.33 2.88 -15.16
N VAL A 176 34.32 3.70 -16.21
CA VAL A 176 35.53 4.20 -16.88
C VAL A 176 35.89 5.59 -16.39
N ARG A 177 34.88 6.45 -16.17
CA ARG A 177 35.02 7.86 -15.80
C ARG A 177 34.15 8.20 -14.59
N PRO A 178 34.61 7.89 -13.36
CA PRO A 178 33.85 8.07 -12.13
C PRO A 178 33.90 9.51 -11.57
N GLU A 179 34.55 10.45 -12.25
CA GLU A 179 34.75 11.82 -11.76
C GLU A 179 33.50 12.75 -11.78
N PRO A 180 32.59 12.68 -12.76
CA PRO A 180 31.51 13.68 -12.90
C PRO A 180 30.37 13.55 -11.87
N ALA A 181 30.14 14.60 -11.09
CA ALA A 181 29.07 14.74 -10.11
C ALA A 181 27.68 14.67 -10.73
N VAL A 182 27.49 15.23 -11.94
CA VAL A 182 26.19 15.23 -12.63
C VAL A 182 25.71 13.79 -12.91
N LEU A 183 26.63 12.89 -13.26
CA LEU A 183 26.28 11.48 -13.48
C LEU A 183 25.97 10.74 -12.17
N TRP A 184 26.68 11.03 -11.08
CA TRP A 184 26.35 10.48 -9.75
C TRP A 184 25.00 10.98 -9.24
N ARG A 185 24.70 12.27 -9.41
CA ARG A 185 23.36 12.79 -9.12
C ARG A 185 22.30 12.12 -9.99
N ARG A 186 22.57 11.88 -11.28
CA ARG A 186 21.65 11.14 -12.15
C ARG A 186 21.44 9.71 -11.65
N ALA A 187 22.48 9.04 -11.16
CA ALA A 187 22.36 7.70 -10.56
C ALA A 187 21.44 7.73 -9.33
N ALA A 188 21.56 8.77 -8.48
CA ALA A 188 20.65 8.96 -7.35
C ALA A 188 19.19 9.17 -7.77
N GLN A 189 18.94 9.86 -8.89
CA GLN A 189 17.57 10.07 -9.41
C GLN A 189 16.95 8.79 -9.98
N LEU A 190 17.77 7.83 -10.41
CA LEU A 190 17.33 6.51 -10.88
C LEU A 190 17.15 5.52 -9.71
N ALA A 191 17.91 5.69 -8.62
CA ALA A 191 17.83 4.84 -7.45
C ALA A 191 16.60 5.17 -6.58
N TYR A 192 15.66 4.22 -6.47
CA TYR A 192 14.52 4.31 -5.56
C TYR A 192 14.82 3.79 -4.14
N ASP A 193 15.93 3.06 -3.97
CA ASP A 193 16.41 2.56 -2.66
C ASP A 193 17.20 3.67 -1.94
N PRO A 194 16.76 4.12 -0.74
CA PRO A 194 17.40 5.23 -0.05
C PRO A 194 18.90 5.05 0.25
N PRO A 195 19.39 3.87 0.70
CA PRO A 195 20.83 3.64 0.89
C PRO A 195 21.67 3.99 -0.33
N TRP A 196 21.27 3.51 -1.51
CA TRP A 196 21.97 3.79 -2.77
C TRP A 196 21.84 5.24 -3.19
N LYS A 197 20.64 5.80 -3.08
CA LYS A 197 20.38 7.20 -3.41
C LYS A 197 21.24 8.16 -2.60
N ILE A 198 21.30 7.96 -1.28
CA ILE A 198 22.14 8.76 -0.37
C ILE A 198 23.62 8.58 -0.72
N ALA A 199 24.10 7.35 -0.92
CA ALA A 199 25.50 7.11 -1.27
C ALA A 199 25.92 7.79 -2.59
N PHE A 200 25.03 7.82 -3.59
CA PHE A 200 25.27 8.51 -4.85
C PHE A 200 25.24 10.04 -4.71
N LEU A 201 24.35 10.59 -3.89
CA LEU A 201 24.31 12.04 -3.60
C LEU A 201 25.52 12.49 -2.80
N GLU A 202 25.98 11.69 -1.84
CA GLU A 202 27.24 11.92 -1.10
C GLU A 202 28.44 11.91 -2.03
N GLU A 203 28.45 10.98 -2.99
CA GLU A 203 29.49 10.92 -4.00
C GLU A 203 29.48 12.16 -4.90
N ALA A 204 28.32 12.54 -5.43
CA ALA A 204 28.16 13.76 -6.21
C ALA A 204 28.62 15.01 -5.43
N SER A 205 28.23 15.11 -4.16
CA SER A 205 28.57 16.24 -3.28
C SER A 205 30.07 16.35 -3.05
N ARG A 206 30.73 15.21 -2.85
CA ARG A 206 32.20 15.12 -2.70
C ARG A 206 32.93 15.60 -3.95
N ARG A 207 32.43 15.26 -5.13
CA ARG A 207 33.00 15.70 -6.42
C ARG A 207 32.85 17.21 -6.61
N ILE A 208 31.68 17.76 -6.30
CA ILE A 208 31.46 19.22 -6.31
C ILE A 208 32.42 19.92 -5.34
N ALA A 209 32.58 19.39 -4.12
CA ALA A 209 33.45 19.98 -3.10
C ALA A 209 34.94 19.95 -3.50
N ALA A 210 35.38 18.93 -4.24
CA ALA A 210 36.75 18.83 -4.74
C ALA A 210 37.05 19.78 -5.92
N GLY A 211 36.01 20.41 -6.51
CA GLY A 211 36.09 21.19 -7.74
C GLY A 211 36.13 20.29 -8.98
N GLU A 212 35.32 20.62 -9.99
CA GLU A 212 35.25 19.84 -11.23
C GLU A 212 36.04 20.48 -12.36
N ALA A 213 36.89 19.69 -13.02
CA ALA A 213 37.74 20.15 -14.13
C ALA A 213 38.55 21.43 -13.81
N GLY A 214 38.93 21.62 -12.54
CA GLY A 214 39.67 22.80 -12.08
C GLY A 214 38.85 24.10 -12.03
N ARG A 215 37.53 24.04 -12.17
CA ARG A 215 36.63 25.22 -12.11
C ARG A 215 35.75 25.16 -10.85
N PRO A 216 35.52 26.29 -10.17
CA PRO A 216 34.54 26.36 -9.08
C PRO A 216 33.14 26.08 -9.62
N VAL A 217 32.42 25.19 -8.94
CA VAL A 217 30.99 24.96 -9.20
C VAL A 217 30.19 26.14 -8.64
N SER A 218 29.11 26.54 -9.32
CA SER A 218 28.27 27.64 -8.84
C SER A 218 27.67 27.31 -7.48
N THR A 219 27.60 28.30 -6.59
CA THR A 219 27.01 28.12 -5.26
C THR A 219 25.57 27.62 -5.34
N ALA A 220 24.80 28.05 -6.35
CA ALA A 220 23.42 27.61 -6.55
C ALA A 220 23.31 26.11 -6.87
N ALA A 221 24.16 25.58 -7.77
CA ALA A 221 24.16 24.15 -8.09
C ALA A 221 24.65 23.30 -6.92
N ALA A 222 25.68 23.77 -6.20
CA ALA A 222 26.15 23.12 -4.99
C ALA A 222 25.09 23.09 -3.89
N THR A 223 24.32 24.18 -3.73
CA THR A 223 23.18 24.23 -2.80
C THR A 223 22.06 23.28 -3.20
N ALA A 224 21.64 23.25 -4.46
CA ALA A 224 20.57 22.35 -4.90
C ALA A 224 20.93 20.87 -4.65
N LEU A 225 22.17 20.46 -4.95
CA LEU A 225 22.61 19.09 -4.64
C LEU A 225 22.70 18.81 -3.14
N ALA A 226 23.21 19.76 -2.35
CA ALA A 226 23.29 19.61 -0.90
C ALA A 226 21.89 19.49 -0.28
N GLU A 227 20.92 20.26 -0.75
CA GLU A 227 19.54 20.17 -0.31
C GLU A 227 18.90 18.84 -0.71
N GLU A 228 19.16 18.31 -1.91
CA GLU A 228 18.73 16.96 -2.29
C GLU A 228 19.28 15.91 -1.32
N LEU A 229 20.58 15.91 -1.03
CA LEU A 229 21.19 14.98 -0.07
C LEU A 229 20.57 15.08 1.33
N LEU A 230 20.46 16.31 1.86
CA LEU A 230 19.91 16.55 3.19
C LEU A 230 18.43 16.16 3.26
N ALA A 231 17.64 16.45 2.22
CA ALA A 231 16.24 16.07 2.16
C ALA A 231 16.06 14.55 2.20
N GLU A 232 16.90 13.79 1.48
CA GLU A 232 16.85 12.33 1.51
C GLU A 232 17.23 11.77 2.89
N GLN A 233 18.35 12.24 3.48
CA GLN A 233 18.78 11.81 4.81
C GLN A 233 17.74 12.14 5.90
N LEU A 234 17.17 13.35 5.87
CA LEU A 234 16.11 13.75 6.81
C LEU A 234 14.81 12.98 6.56
N GLY A 235 14.50 12.69 5.29
CA GLY A 235 13.31 11.95 4.89
C GLY A 235 13.26 10.52 5.43
N VAL A 236 14.42 9.86 5.53
CA VAL A 236 14.55 8.54 6.18
C VAL A 236 14.81 8.60 7.69
N GLY A 237 14.95 9.79 8.27
CA GLY A 237 15.16 9.99 9.70
C GLY A 237 16.62 9.91 10.18
N LEU A 238 17.61 9.98 9.29
CA LEU A 238 19.05 10.00 9.64
C LEU A 238 19.49 11.38 10.14
N VAL A 239 18.85 11.84 11.22
CA VAL A 239 18.99 13.20 11.74
C VAL A 239 20.44 13.58 12.09
N PRO A 240 21.21 12.76 12.83
CA PRO A 240 22.59 13.13 13.18
C PRO A 240 23.48 13.27 11.95
N GLN A 241 23.31 12.37 10.97
CA GLN A 241 24.10 12.38 9.73
C GLN A 241 23.77 13.59 8.86
N ALA A 242 22.48 13.92 8.72
CA ALA A 242 22.05 15.11 7.98
C ALA A 242 22.61 16.40 8.60
N LEU A 243 22.58 16.53 9.94
CA LEU A 243 23.15 17.71 10.60
C LEU A 243 24.68 17.78 10.44
N ALA A 244 25.37 16.64 10.54
CA ALA A 244 26.81 16.57 10.29
C ALA A 244 27.16 16.95 8.84
N ALA A 245 26.40 16.44 7.87
CA ALA A 245 26.54 16.79 6.46
C ALA A 245 26.35 18.29 6.25
N PHE A 246 25.27 18.87 6.79
CA PHE A 246 24.99 20.30 6.73
C PHE A 246 26.11 21.16 7.35
N GLN A 247 26.65 20.75 8.50
CA GLN A 247 27.75 21.42 9.19
C GLN A 247 29.10 21.27 8.48
N SER A 248 29.25 20.29 7.58
CA SER A 248 30.45 20.13 6.75
C SER A 248 30.41 20.95 5.46
N LEU A 249 29.22 21.47 5.07
CA LEU A 249 29.06 22.24 3.84
C LEU A 249 29.90 23.52 3.84
N PRO A 250 30.38 23.98 2.66
CA PRO A 250 31.03 25.27 2.50
C PRO A 250 30.18 26.42 3.06
N PRO A 251 30.77 27.44 3.70
CA PRO A 251 30.01 28.52 4.37
C PRO A 251 28.99 29.24 3.46
N ALA A 252 29.33 29.45 2.18
CA ALA A 252 28.45 30.08 1.21
C ALA A 252 27.21 29.22 0.89
N VAL A 253 27.39 27.90 0.80
CA VAL A 253 26.30 26.94 0.54
C VAL A 253 25.39 26.88 1.76
N ARG A 254 25.97 26.76 2.97
CA ARG A 254 25.22 26.73 4.24
C ARG A 254 24.40 27.99 4.43
N SER A 255 25.00 29.17 4.26
CA SER A 255 24.32 30.45 4.40
C SER A 255 23.13 30.58 3.46
N ARG A 256 23.23 30.05 2.22
CA ARG A 256 22.11 30.06 1.27
C ARG A 256 20.95 29.16 1.72
N ILE A 257 21.24 27.98 2.27
CA ILE A 257 20.22 27.08 2.85
C ILE A 257 19.53 27.75 4.05
N GLU A 258 20.31 28.39 4.93
CA GLU A 258 19.77 29.09 6.11
C GLU A 258 18.93 30.32 5.76
N GLN A 259 19.13 30.91 4.57
CA GLN A 259 18.31 32.02 4.06
C GLN A 259 16.96 31.55 3.47
N GLY A 260 16.85 30.26 3.11
CA GLY A 260 15.63 29.68 2.51
C GLY A 260 15.34 30.24 1.14
N SER A 261 15.95 29.65 0.12
CA SER A 261 15.69 29.97 -1.27
C SER A 261 14.82 28.88 -1.91
N GLU A 262 13.92 29.26 -2.81
CA GLU A 262 13.15 28.34 -3.65
C GLU A 262 13.28 28.74 -5.11
N GLY A 263 13.32 27.76 -6.01
CA GLY A 263 13.30 27.99 -7.45
C GLY A 263 14.25 27.11 -8.25
N GLU A 264 14.10 27.19 -9.57
CA GLU A 264 14.87 26.42 -10.53
C GLU A 264 16.33 26.88 -10.57
N VAL A 265 17.24 25.92 -10.68
CA VAL A 265 18.67 26.15 -10.86
C VAL A 265 19.10 25.54 -12.19
N LYS A 266 19.52 26.38 -13.12
CA LYS A 266 20.21 25.99 -14.36
C LYS A 266 21.66 26.42 -14.29
N ALA A 267 22.57 25.47 -14.43
CA ALA A 267 24.00 25.71 -14.37
C ALA A 267 24.76 24.76 -15.30
N GLU A 268 26.07 24.98 -15.44
CA GLU A 268 27.00 24.05 -16.06
C GLU A 268 27.97 23.55 -14.99
N VAL A 269 28.12 22.22 -14.90
CA VAL A 269 28.96 21.54 -13.90
C VAL A 269 29.81 20.53 -14.66
N GLY A 270 31.14 20.73 -14.66
CA GLY A 270 32.07 19.85 -15.37
C GLY A 270 31.87 19.79 -16.90
N GLY A 271 31.32 20.84 -17.52
CA GLY A 271 31.02 20.86 -18.96
C GLY A 271 29.70 20.18 -19.35
N LEU A 272 28.88 19.80 -18.36
CA LEU A 272 27.56 19.21 -18.52
C LEU A 272 26.46 20.13 -17.96
N PRO A 273 25.25 20.10 -18.54
CA PRO A 273 24.11 20.82 -17.99
C PRO A 273 23.71 20.25 -16.64
N PHE A 274 23.40 21.15 -15.70
CA PHE A 274 22.82 20.85 -14.41
C PHE A 274 21.48 21.57 -14.30
N GLU A 275 20.42 20.80 -14.08
CA GLU A 275 19.07 21.30 -13.80
C GLU A 275 18.59 20.76 -12.46
N GLY A 276 18.25 21.64 -11.53
CA GLY A 276 17.82 21.27 -10.17
C GLY A 276 16.87 22.30 -9.57
N TRP A 277 16.53 22.09 -8.31
CA TRP A 277 15.58 22.94 -7.58
C TRP A 277 16.08 23.23 -6.16
N LEU A 278 15.81 24.43 -5.66
CA LEU A 278 16.04 24.81 -4.26
C LEU A 278 14.78 24.55 -3.43
N LEU A 279 14.90 23.85 -2.30
CA LEU A 279 13.79 23.20 -1.59
C LEU A 279 13.34 23.90 -0.29
N ASP A 280 14.00 24.98 0.14
CA ASP A 280 13.87 25.59 1.48
C ASP A 280 13.75 24.56 2.63
N LEU A 281 14.90 24.05 3.07
CA LEU A 281 14.98 23.02 4.12
C LEU A 281 14.91 23.55 5.56
N ARG A 282 14.65 24.84 5.78
CA ARG A 282 14.76 25.43 7.13
C ARG A 282 13.84 24.77 8.14
N ARG A 283 12.64 24.35 7.74
CA ARG A 283 11.69 23.63 8.61
C ARG A 283 12.22 22.25 9.02
N GLN A 284 12.72 21.49 8.05
CA GLN A 284 13.26 20.15 8.25
C GLN A 284 14.54 20.20 9.10
N LEU A 285 15.40 21.19 8.88
CA LEU A 285 16.58 21.44 9.70
C LEU A 285 16.22 21.89 11.12
N ALA A 286 15.21 22.75 11.29
CA ALA A 286 14.72 23.11 12.62
C ALA A 286 14.18 21.89 13.39
N ALA A 287 13.43 21.01 12.71
CA ALA A 287 12.99 19.74 13.27
C ALA A 287 14.18 18.86 13.69
N ALA A 288 15.19 18.73 12.82
CA ALA A 288 16.42 17.99 13.09
C ALA A 288 17.17 18.50 14.34
N TYR A 289 17.32 19.82 14.45
CA TYR A 289 17.94 20.44 15.62
C TYR A 289 17.15 20.20 16.91
N LEU A 290 15.82 20.25 16.87
CA LEU A 290 14.98 19.92 18.02
C LEU A 290 15.12 18.46 18.44
N LEU A 291 15.12 17.54 17.47
CA LEU A 291 15.29 16.10 17.70
C LEU A 291 16.65 15.74 18.32
N THR A 292 17.67 16.58 18.12
CA THR A 292 19.01 16.43 18.71
C THR A 292 19.24 17.34 19.93
N GLY A 293 18.23 18.10 20.36
CA GLY A 293 18.27 18.93 21.57
C GLY A 293 18.80 20.35 21.40
N ASP A 294 19.15 20.81 20.20
CA ASP A 294 19.59 22.18 19.94
C ASP A 294 18.42 23.13 19.62
N ALA A 295 17.63 23.44 20.65
CA ALA A 295 16.51 24.37 20.53
C ALA A 295 16.94 25.78 20.08
N ARG A 296 18.19 26.19 20.33
CA ARG A 296 18.69 27.52 19.94
C ARG A 296 18.89 27.61 18.42
N ALA A 297 19.48 26.59 17.81
CA ALA A 297 19.63 26.53 16.35
C ALA A 297 18.27 26.46 15.66
N ALA A 298 17.37 25.62 16.17
CA ALA A 298 16.00 25.54 15.66
C ALA A 298 15.27 26.88 15.73
N ALA A 299 15.33 27.59 16.88
CA ALA A 299 14.71 28.90 17.03
C ALA A 299 15.25 29.95 16.03
N ARG A 300 16.55 29.95 15.76
CA ARG A 300 17.17 30.86 14.78
C ARG A 300 16.62 30.63 13.38
N LEU A 301 16.54 29.37 12.94
CA LEU A 301 15.97 29.02 11.63
C LEU A 301 14.50 29.42 11.56
N MET A 302 13.71 29.00 12.54
CA MET A 302 12.26 29.29 12.59
C MET A 302 11.95 30.79 12.56
N ALA A 303 12.78 31.64 13.20
CA ALA A 303 12.59 33.08 13.19
C ALA A 303 12.71 33.73 11.79
N THR A 304 13.34 33.05 10.83
CA THR A 304 13.49 33.54 9.44
C THR A 304 12.41 33.03 8.50
N ILE A 305 11.61 32.06 8.94
CA ILE A 305 10.57 31.44 8.12
C ILE A 305 9.33 32.33 8.18
N ALA A 306 8.88 32.79 7.02
CA ALA A 306 7.67 33.58 6.94
C ALA A 306 6.47 32.73 7.43
N PRO A 307 5.52 33.33 8.17
CA PRO A 307 4.28 32.63 8.48
C PRO A 307 3.61 32.19 7.20
N VAL A 308 3.21 30.93 7.16
CA VAL A 308 2.42 30.41 6.04
C VAL A 308 1.14 31.26 5.92
N PRO A 309 0.88 31.93 4.78
CA PRO A 309 -0.22 32.88 4.68
C PRO A 309 -1.57 32.23 4.99
N LYS A 310 -2.40 32.89 5.81
CA LYS A 310 -3.77 32.44 6.11
C LYS A 310 -4.65 32.62 4.86
N THR A 311 -4.88 31.58 4.08
CA THR A 311 -5.90 31.59 3.02
C THR A 311 -7.13 30.80 3.45
N ARG A 312 -8.33 31.27 3.10
CA ARG A 312 -9.62 30.63 3.43
C ARG A 312 -9.73 29.21 2.84
N GLN A 313 -10.70 28.44 3.36
CA GLN A 313 -11.02 27.04 3.04
C GLN A 313 -10.81 26.67 1.55
N GLY A 314 -10.15 25.53 1.30
CA GLY A 314 -9.93 24.97 -0.05
C GLY A 314 -8.46 24.89 -0.50
N ARG A 315 -7.48 24.88 0.41
CA ARG A 315 -6.05 24.88 0.06
C ARG A 315 -5.65 23.62 -0.72
N ALA A 316 -4.68 23.77 -1.63
CA ALA A 316 -3.89 22.66 -2.15
C ALA A 316 -3.32 21.88 -0.95
N PRO A 317 -3.48 20.55 -0.91
CA PRO A 317 -3.11 19.74 0.24
C PRO A 317 -1.72 20.10 0.81
N GLU A 318 -0.68 20.26 -0.03
CA GLU A 318 0.74 20.39 0.36
C GLU A 318 0.95 21.50 1.39
N ALA A 319 0.26 22.59 1.13
CA ALA A 319 0.46 23.83 1.80
C ALA A 319 -0.15 23.75 3.24
N ARG A 320 -1.20 22.93 3.45
CA ARG A 320 -1.73 22.59 4.78
C ARG A 320 -0.71 21.77 5.60
N ALA A 321 -0.01 20.84 4.98
CA ALA A 321 1.00 20.01 5.66
C ALA A 321 2.14 20.89 6.20
N GLU A 322 2.61 21.87 5.42
CA GLU A 322 3.64 22.82 5.83
C GLU A 322 3.21 23.68 7.03
N GLU A 323 1.97 24.17 7.03
CA GLU A 323 1.42 24.94 8.15
C GLU A 323 1.38 24.12 9.43
N LEU A 324 0.93 22.87 9.35
CA LEU A 324 0.89 21.95 10.49
C LEU A 324 2.31 21.64 10.98
N ALA A 325 3.25 21.35 10.08
CA ALA A 325 4.66 21.13 10.43
C ALA A 325 5.24 22.35 11.17
N GLN A 326 5.04 23.56 10.66
CA GLN A 326 5.50 24.78 11.32
C GLN A 326 4.90 24.93 12.73
N ARG A 327 3.59 24.71 12.89
CA ARG A 327 2.92 24.82 14.20
C ARG A 327 3.40 23.76 15.21
N VAL A 328 3.75 22.56 14.76
CA VAL A 328 4.36 21.51 15.59
C VAL A 328 5.72 22.00 16.13
N LEU A 329 6.57 22.56 15.28
CA LEU A 329 7.88 23.09 15.68
C LEU A 329 7.76 24.30 16.61
N GLU A 330 6.85 25.22 16.32
CA GLU A 330 6.55 26.37 17.19
C GLU A 330 6.06 25.92 18.56
N ARG A 331 5.16 24.92 18.63
CA ARG A 331 4.70 24.33 19.89
C ARG A 331 5.84 23.65 20.65
N TRP A 332 6.79 23.06 19.94
CA TRP A 332 7.98 22.50 20.58
C TRP A 332 8.84 23.60 21.21
N LEU A 333 9.19 24.63 20.45
CA LEU A 333 10.02 25.75 20.90
C LEU A 333 9.37 26.58 22.01
N HIS A 334 8.04 26.69 21.98
CA HIS A 334 7.25 27.49 22.91
C HIS A 334 6.20 26.62 23.61
N PRO A 335 6.60 25.88 24.67
CA PRO A 335 5.66 25.11 25.48
C PRO A 335 4.52 25.98 25.99
N SER A 336 3.32 25.42 26.04
CA SER A 336 2.13 26.14 26.52
C SER A 336 1.26 25.23 27.37
N ARG A 337 0.56 25.81 28.35
CA ARG A 337 -0.37 25.08 29.20
C ARG A 337 -1.65 24.67 28.46
N LYS A 338 -1.95 25.31 27.33
CA LYS A 338 -3.07 24.93 26.47
C LYS A 338 -2.85 23.52 25.95
N ASP A 339 -3.90 22.74 25.99
CA ASP A 339 -3.94 21.38 25.45
C ASP A 339 -3.58 21.37 23.94
N PRO A 340 -2.58 20.58 23.51
CA PRO A 340 -2.19 20.49 22.11
C PRO A 340 -3.08 19.56 21.27
N PHE A 341 -4.15 18.97 21.82
CA PHE A 341 -5.02 17.99 21.16
C PHE A 341 -5.36 18.34 19.71
N ASN A 342 -5.89 19.54 19.43
CA ASN A 342 -6.27 19.96 18.07
C ASN A 342 -5.08 20.06 17.10
N LEU A 343 -3.89 20.38 17.62
CA LEU A 343 -2.67 20.41 16.81
C LEU A 343 -2.23 18.98 16.49
N LEU A 344 -2.20 18.11 17.49
CA LEU A 344 -1.80 16.71 17.32
C LEU A 344 -2.74 15.99 16.34
N THR A 345 -4.05 16.05 16.56
CA THR A 345 -5.04 15.36 15.71
C THR A 345 -5.14 15.97 14.31
N GLY A 346 -4.98 17.30 14.20
CA GLY A 346 -4.89 17.98 12.91
C GLY A 346 -3.67 17.55 12.08
N ALA A 347 -2.54 17.29 12.75
CA ALA A 347 -1.30 16.82 12.12
C ALA A 347 -1.36 15.33 11.78
N LEU A 348 -1.97 14.50 12.62
CA LEU A 348 -2.15 13.07 12.36
C LEU A 348 -2.88 12.79 11.04
N ALA A 349 -3.88 13.62 10.72
CA ALA A 349 -4.66 13.52 9.49
C ALA A 349 -3.88 13.81 8.20
N ASP A 350 -2.63 14.30 8.28
CA ASP A 350 -1.80 14.61 7.12
C ASP A 350 -0.60 13.66 7.02
N GLU A 351 -0.62 12.77 6.02
CA GLU A 351 0.44 11.78 5.79
C GLU A 351 1.75 12.37 5.27
N ARG A 352 1.78 13.65 4.89
CA ARG A 352 2.90 14.26 4.17
C ARG A 352 3.89 15.00 5.06
N LEU A 353 3.75 14.84 6.38
CA LEU A 353 4.59 15.50 7.36
C LEU A 353 6.07 15.04 7.32
N GLY A 354 6.44 13.95 6.63
CA GLY A 354 7.84 13.52 6.46
C GLY A 354 8.57 13.37 7.81
N ILE A 355 9.78 13.94 7.96
CA ILE A 355 10.48 14.04 9.27
C ILE A 355 9.64 14.71 10.36
N GLY A 356 8.67 15.54 9.98
CA GLY A 356 7.69 16.12 10.87
C GLY A 356 6.83 15.08 11.61
N LYS A 357 6.66 13.86 11.10
CA LYS A 357 6.02 12.74 11.85
C LYS A 357 6.88 12.32 13.04
N LEU A 358 8.20 12.20 12.87
CA LEU A 358 9.10 11.91 13.98
C LEU A 358 9.12 13.05 14.99
N ALA A 359 9.12 14.30 14.51
CA ALA A 359 9.01 15.44 15.39
C ALA A 359 7.67 15.51 16.15
N LEU A 360 6.57 15.11 15.50
CA LEU A 360 5.24 15.01 16.10
C LEU A 360 5.20 13.92 17.18
N ALA A 361 5.84 12.76 16.95
CA ALA A 361 5.95 11.69 17.93
C ALA A 361 6.63 12.17 19.22
N ARG A 362 7.81 12.79 19.11
CA ARG A 362 8.53 13.36 20.26
C ARG A 362 7.77 14.49 20.95
N LEU A 363 7.05 15.31 20.19
CA LEU A 363 6.19 16.32 20.79
C LEU A 363 5.04 15.66 21.58
N ALA A 364 4.44 14.60 21.05
CA ALA A 364 3.37 13.87 21.72
C ALA A 364 3.86 13.21 23.01
N GLU A 365 5.01 12.54 23.01
CA GLU A 365 5.67 12.01 24.22
C GLU A 365 5.82 13.09 25.30
N ARG A 366 6.42 14.23 24.94
CA ARG A 366 6.64 15.37 25.84
C ARG A 366 5.33 15.93 26.40
N GLU A 367 4.29 15.98 25.58
CA GLU A 367 2.97 16.50 25.94
C GLU A 367 2.07 15.47 26.63
N ARG A 368 2.59 14.25 26.87
CA ARG A 368 1.93 13.11 27.52
C ARG A 368 0.79 12.50 26.70
N TYR A 369 1.06 12.26 25.43
CA TYR A 369 0.18 11.58 24.47
C TYR A 369 0.86 10.32 23.87
N PRO A 370 1.16 9.28 24.67
CA PRO A 370 1.91 8.11 24.21
C PRO A 370 1.24 7.36 23.06
N ALA A 371 -0.11 7.24 23.05
CA ALA A 371 -0.83 6.62 21.93
C ALA A 371 -0.64 7.36 20.59
N VAL A 372 -0.53 8.70 20.63
CA VAL A 372 -0.24 9.51 19.44
C VAL A 372 1.20 9.32 18.99
N ALA A 373 2.14 9.19 19.94
CA ALA A 373 3.54 8.92 19.65
C ALA A 373 3.71 7.55 18.99
N ALA A 374 3.19 6.49 19.61
CA ALA A 374 3.17 5.14 19.05
C ALA A 374 2.58 5.11 17.63
N TYR A 375 1.41 5.74 17.41
CA TYR A 375 0.82 5.81 16.07
C TYR A 375 1.73 6.50 15.04
N CYS A 376 2.43 7.57 15.43
CA CYS A 376 3.36 8.26 14.53
C CYS A 376 4.60 7.43 14.21
N LEU A 377 5.15 6.72 15.21
CA LEU A 377 6.31 5.84 15.04
C LEU A 377 5.96 4.62 14.19
N ASP A 378 4.84 3.98 14.47
CA ASP A 378 4.30 2.88 13.68
C ASP A 378 4.06 3.31 12.22
N PHE A 379 3.50 4.50 11.98
CA PHE A 379 3.38 5.04 10.63
C PHE A 379 4.73 5.14 9.91
N LEU A 380 5.80 5.58 10.58
CA LEU A 380 7.14 5.68 10.00
C LEU A 380 7.72 4.29 9.68
N VAL A 381 7.53 3.31 10.57
CA VAL A 381 8.00 1.94 10.40
C VAL A 381 7.25 1.23 9.27
N ARG A 382 5.91 1.33 9.22
CA ARG A 382 5.05 0.74 8.17
C ARG A 382 5.29 1.34 6.79
N ASN A 383 5.62 2.63 6.71
CA ASN A 383 5.87 3.34 5.45
C ASN A 383 7.36 3.37 5.02
N LYS A 384 8.22 2.54 5.63
CA LYS A 384 9.61 2.41 5.19
C LYS A 384 9.67 1.93 3.73
N SER A 385 10.65 2.41 2.97
CA SER A 385 10.83 1.97 1.58
C SER A 385 11.35 0.53 1.54
N GLU A 386 10.61 -0.38 0.90
CA GLU A 386 11.02 -1.78 0.68
C GLU A 386 11.66 -2.01 -0.71
N SER A 387 12.12 -0.95 -1.39
CA SER A 387 12.68 -1.07 -2.73
C SER A 387 14.04 -1.78 -2.71
N SER A 388 14.19 -2.88 -3.47
CA SER A 388 15.49 -3.51 -3.73
C SER A 388 16.07 -2.94 -5.02
N PHE A 389 17.05 -2.04 -4.91
CA PHE A 389 17.86 -1.59 -6.04
C PHE A 389 19.30 -2.03 -5.84
N GLU A 390 19.94 -2.51 -6.91
CA GLU A 390 21.33 -2.96 -6.87
C GLU A 390 22.01 -2.66 -8.22
N PRO A 391 23.05 -1.82 -8.25
CA PRO A 391 23.79 -1.50 -9.46
C PRO A 391 24.47 -2.72 -10.07
N ALA A 392 24.21 -2.99 -11.35
CA ALA A 392 24.74 -4.16 -12.05
C ALA A 392 26.28 -4.16 -12.22
N ARG A 393 26.92 -2.99 -12.29
CA ARG A 393 28.38 -2.84 -12.51
C ARG A 393 28.85 -1.41 -12.20
N GLY A 394 30.16 -1.16 -12.29
CA GLY A 394 30.71 0.19 -12.45
C GLY A 394 30.71 1.10 -11.21
N VAL A 395 30.23 0.62 -10.06
CA VAL A 395 30.27 1.39 -8.81
C VAL A 395 31.57 1.13 -8.04
N PRO A 396 32.36 2.18 -7.71
CA PRO A 396 33.58 2.03 -6.91
C PRO A 396 33.30 1.37 -5.56
N ALA A 397 34.23 0.54 -5.07
CA ALA A 397 34.10 -0.18 -3.81
C ALA A 397 33.74 0.72 -2.63
N ARG A 398 34.26 1.96 -2.58
CA ARG A 398 33.92 2.93 -1.54
C ARG A 398 32.45 3.38 -1.55
N VAL A 399 31.83 3.51 -2.73
CA VAL A 399 30.43 3.95 -2.86
C VAL A 399 29.51 2.80 -2.50
N ARG A 400 29.87 1.58 -2.90
CA ARG A 400 29.20 0.35 -2.47
C ARG A 400 29.26 0.17 -0.95
N ALA A 401 30.44 0.30 -0.36
CA ALA A 401 30.60 0.24 1.10
C ALA A 401 29.80 1.33 1.82
N ALA A 402 29.70 2.54 1.24
CA ALA A 402 28.85 3.61 1.78
C ALA A 402 27.35 3.24 1.73
N ALA A 403 26.88 2.66 0.63
CA ALA A 403 25.49 2.20 0.52
C ALA A 403 25.17 1.04 1.50
N GLU A 404 26.09 0.09 1.67
CA GLU A 404 25.95 -1.01 2.64
C GLU A 404 25.93 -0.48 4.09
N ALA A 405 26.84 0.45 4.42
CA ALA A 405 26.84 1.11 5.72
C ALA A 405 25.52 1.87 5.95
N MET A 406 25.05 2.61 4.95
CA MET A 406 23.79 3.36 5.01
C MET A 406 22.59 2.43 5.23
N ARG A 407 22.58 1.26 4.58
CA ARG A 407 21.55 0.23 4.76
C ARG A 407 21.50 -0.24 6.22
N GLY A 408 22.66 -0.57 6.79
CA GLY A 408 22.77 -0.99 8.19
C GLY A 408 22.33 0.10 9.18
N GLU A 409 22.65 1.36 8.92
CA GLU A 409 22.22 2.47 9.78
C GLU A 409 20.71 2.73 9.69
N ILE A 410 20.12 2.65 8.50
CA ILE A 410 18.66 2.77 8.30
C ILE A 410 17.91 1.60 8.96
N GLU A 411 18.43 0.37 8.84
CA GLU A 411 17.83 -0.80 9.48
C GLU A 411 17.85 -0.68 11.02
N LYS A 412 18.98 -0.29 11.60
CA LYS A 412 19.08 -0.02 13.05
C LYS A 412 18.13 1.10 13.49
N LEU A 413 18.02 2.17 12.71
CA LEU A 413 17.10 3.26 13.01
C LEU A 413 15.66 2.75 13.07
N TYR A 414 15.20 2.04 12.05
CA TYR A 414 13.83 1.52 12.03
C TYR A 414 13.57 0.48 13.13
N GLN A 415 14.57 -0.32 13.49
CA GLN A 415 14.46 -1.21 14.65
C GLN A 415 14.30 -0.41 15.96
N SER A 416 15.12 0.62 16.17
CA SER A 416 14.99 1.51 17.34
C SER A 416 13.62 2.17 17.40
N LEU A 417 13.11 2.67 16.27
CA LEU A 417 11.78 3.28 16.22
C LEU A 417 10.67 2.26 16.52
N ALA A 418 10.82 1.01 16.09
CA ALA A 418 9.87 -0.07 16.42
C ALA A 418 9.92 -0.45 17.90
N ASP A 419 11.11 -0.48 18.51
CA ASP A 419 11.26 -0.76 19.94
C ASP A 419 10.64 0.37 20.79
N GLU A 420 10.84 1.63 20.39
CA GLU A 420 10.22 2.81 21.02
C GLU A 420 8.70 2.82 20.85
N GLU A 421 8.22 2.51 19.64
CA GLU A 421 6.79 2.34 19.35
C GLU A 421 6.15 1.33 20.29
N SER A 422 6.78 0.15 20.43
CA SER A 422 6.32 -0.89 21.35
C SER A 422 6.28 -0.41 22.80
N ALA A 423 7.29 0.34 23.25
CA ALA A 423 7.32 0.91 24.59
C ALA A 423 6.21 1.95 24.83
N ASP A 424 5.94 2.83 23.86
CA ASP A 424 4.85 3.82 23.94
C ASP A 424 3.47 3.16 23.91
N ARG A 425 3.30 2.11 23.09
CA ARG A 425 2.07 1.31 23.05
C ARG A 425 1.84 0.60 24.38
N GLU A 426 2.87 0.01 24.98
CA GLU A 426 2.78 -0.61 26.31
C GLU A 426 2.47 0.43 27.40
N ALA A 427 3.07 1.62 27.33
CA ALA A 427 2.75 2.72 28.24
C ALA A 427 1.29 3.19 28.10
N ALA A 428 0.73 3.17 26.89
CA ALA A 428 -0.68 3.44 26.66
C ALA A 428 -1.58 2.31 27.19
N ARG A 429 -1.21 1.04 26.96
CA ARG A 429 -1.95 -0.15 27.41
C ARG A 429 -2.03 -0.26 28.93
N THR A 430 -0.89 -0.08 29.61
CA THR A 430 -0.80 -0.16 31.08
C THR A 430 -1.70 0.87 31.79
N ALA A 431 -2.07 1.96 31.11
CA ALA A 431 -3.03 2.94 31.64
C ALA A 431 -4.43 2.36 31.87
N PHE A 432 -4.81 1.26 31.22
CA PHE A 432 -6.10 0.60 31.38
C PHE A 432 -6.14 -0.45 32.52
N GLY A 433 -4.98 -0.74 33.13
CA GLY A 433 -4.83 -1.75 34.17
C GLY A 433 -4.61 -3.17 33.63
N PRO A 434 -4.66 -4.20 34.48
CA PRO A 434 -4.39 -5.57 34.07
C PRO A 434 -5.46 -6.08 33.10
N ASP A 435 -5.03 -7.02 32.26
CA ASP A 435 -5.86 -7.80 31.33
C ASP A 435 -5.94 -9.25 31.84
N PRO A 436 -6.98 -9.60 32.62
CA PRO A 436 -7.11 -10.93 33.21
C PRO A 436 -7.35 -12.02 32.16
N ALA A 437 -8.08 -11.69 31.09
CA ALA A 437 -8.46 -12.62 30.03
C ALA A 437 -7.30 -12.93 29.07
N GLY A 438 -6.32 -12.02 28.94
CA GLY A 438 -5.23 -12.16 27.97
C GLY A 438 -4.42 -13.46 28.08
N ALA A 439 -4.20 -13.98 29.30
CA ALA A 439 -3.49 -15.26 29.48
C ALA A 439 -4.30 -16.45 28.95
N THR A 440 -5.61 -16.45 29.17
CA THR A 440 -6.56 -17.45 28.66
C THR A 440 -6.66 -17.38 27.15
N VAL A 441 -6.91 -16.19 26.57
CA VAL A 441 -6.99 -15.99 25.12
C VAL A 441 -5.68 -16.41 24.42
N ALA A 442 -4.52 -16.03 24.95
CA ALA A 442 -3.23 -16.45 24.39
C ALA A 442 -3.00 -17.97 24.47
N ARG A 443 -3.54 -18.67 25.49
CA ARG A 443 -3.52 -20.14 25.56
C ARG A 443 -4.41 -20.73 24.47
N LEU A 444 -5.64 -20.24 24.33
CA LEU A 444 -6.63 -20.72 23.34
C LEU A 444 -6.12 -20.55 21.91
N LEU A 445 -5.46 -19.44 21.61
CA LEU A 445 -4.87 -19.14 20.30
C LEU A 445 -3.65 -20.02 19.97
N ARG A 446 -2.92 -20.51 20.97
CA ARG A 446 -1.80 -21.45 20.78
C ARG A 446 -2.25 -22.91 20.70
N ALA A 447 -3.45 -23.21 21.19
CA ALA A 447 -4.00 -24.55 21.11
C ALA A 447 -4.26 -24.94 19.63
N PRO A 448 -4.06 -26.22 19.26
CA PRO A 448 -4.45 -26.72 17.94
C PRO A 448 -5.92 -26.45 17.67
N ALA A 449 -6.28 -26.22 16.40
CA ALA A 449 -7.68 -26.08 15.99
C ALA A 449 -8.50 -27.30 16.42
N ALA A 450 -9.68 -27.07 17.01
CA ALA A 450 -10.43 -28.06 17.76
C ALA A 450 -10.79 -29.31 16.94
N VAL A 451 -11.17 -29.17 15.67
CA VAL A 451 -11.55 -30.33 14.84
C VAL A 451 -11.26 -30.13 13.35
N ARG A 452 -10.85 -31.23 12.69
CA ARG A 452 -10.92 -31.39 11.23
C ARG A 452 -11.90 -32.51 10.91
N PHE A 453 -12.92 -32.22 10.11
CA PHE A 453 -13.87 -33.25 9.65
C PHE A 453 -13.18 -34.24 8.71
N ALA A 454 -13.71 -35.47 8.66
CA ALA A 454 -13.13 -36.52 7.84
C ALA A 454 -13.40 -36.25 6.35
N GLU A 455 -12.33 -35.94 5.61
CA GLU A 455 -12.34 -35.89 4.15
C GLU A 455 -12.40 -37.31 3.58
N ARG A 456 -13.40 -37.58 2.74
CA ARG A 456 -13.60 -38.89 2.10
C ARG A 456 -13.81 -38.71 0.60
N PRO A 457 -13.35 -39.67 -0.24
CA PRO A 457 -13.72 -39.68 -1.65
C PRO A 457 -15.22 -39.94 -1.79
N LEU A 458 -15.85 -39.39 -2.83
CA LEU A 458 -17.23 -39.72 -3.16
C LEU A 458 -17.38 -41.25 -3.36
N PRO A 459 -18.50 -41.85 -2.88
CA PRO A 459 -18.74 -43.27 -3.06
C PRO A 459 -18.75 -43.70 -4.53
N ASP A 460 -18.34 -44.95 -4.79
CA ASP A 460 -18.36 -45.53 -6.14
C ASP A 460 -19.75 -45.41 -6.79
N GLY A 461 -19.79 -44.89 -8.01
CA GLY A 461 -21.04 -44.66 -8.76
C GLY A 461 -21.71 -43.30 -8.51
N ILE A 462 -21.22 -42.50 -7.56
CA ILE A 462 -21.68 -41.13 -7.31
C ILE A 462 -20.69 -40.15 -7.94
N ALA A 463 -21.02 -39.61 -9.12
CA ALA A 463 -20.24 -38.56 -9.77
C ALA A 463 -20.76 -37.15 -9.40
N PRO A 464 -19.87 -36.13 -9.32
CA PRO A 464 -20.23 -34.74 -9.09
C PRO A 464 -21.28 -34.21 -10.08
N VAL A 465 -22.15 -33.32 -9.62
CA VAL A 465 -23.19 -32.68 -10.44
C VAL A 465 -22.72 -31.28 -10.84
N GLU A 466 -22.54 -31.04 -12.15
CA GLU A 466 -22.07 -29.76 -12.72
C GLU A 466 -23.02 -29.18 -13.79
N PRO A 467 -24.27 -28.83 -13.44
CA PRO A 467 -25.20 -28.22 -14.38
C PRO A 467 -24.86 -26.73 -14.59
N PRO A 468 -25.36 -26.11 -15.68
CA PRO A 468 -25.24 -24.67 -15.90
C PRO A 468 -25.81 -23.86 -14.73
N ARG A 469 -25.27 -22.65 -14.49
CA ARG A 469 -25.64 -21.78 -13.36
C ARG A 469 -27.15 -21.53 -13.22
N GLU A 470 -27.84 -21.27 -14.32
CA GLU A 470 -29.29 -21.03 -14.33
C GLU A 470 -30.08 -22.23 -13.77
N GLU A 471 -29.63 -23.44 -14.07
CA GLU A 471 -30.23 -24.68 -13.58
C GLU A 471 -29.92 -24.90 -12.08
N VAL A 472 -28.73 -24.50 -11.62
CA VAL A 472 -28.40 -24.49 -10.19
C VAL A 472 -29.35 -23.58 -9.43
N GLU A 473 -29.50 -22.34 -9.89
CA GLU A 473 -30.37 -21.34 -9.26
C GLU A 473 -31.84 -21.80 -9.23
N GLN A 474 -32.36 -22.35 -10.34
CA GLN A 474 -33.72 -22.88 -10.40
C GLN A 474 -33.95 -24.06 -9.45
N ARG A 475 -33.01 -25.01 -9.40
CA ARG A 475 -33.09 -26.18 -8.51
C ARG A 475 -32.97 -25.79 -7.04
N GLN A 476 -32.09 -24.85 -6.71
CA GLN A 476 -31.98 -24.29 -5.36
C GLN A 476 -33.29 -23.57 -4.96
N GLN A 477 -33.86 -22.72 -5.82
CA GLN A 477 -35.14 -22.05 -5.55
C GLN A 477 -36.28 -23.04 -5.29
N THR A 478 -36.33 -24.12 -6.07
CA THR A 478 -37.32 -25.19 -5.88
C THR A 478 -37.10 -25.92 -4.55
N MET A 479 -35.85 -26.16 -4.18
CA MET A 479 -35.45 -26.86 -2.96
C MET A 479 -35.79 -26.08 -1.69
N VAL A 480 -35.68 -24.75 -1.71
CA VAL A 480 -36.05 -23.88 -0.57
C VAL A 480 -37.45 -23.31 -0.67
N ALA A 481 -38.27 -23.76 -1.61
CA ALA A 481 -39.66 -23.32 -1.70
C ALA A 481 -40.40 -23.60 -0.38
N GLY A 482 -40.93 -22.52 0.23
CA GLY A 482 -41.61 -22.58 1.53
C GLY A 482 -40.69 -22.78 2.73
N MET A 483 -39.38 -22.54 2.58
CA MET A 483 -38.44 -22.42 3.69
C MET A 483 -38.14 -20.93 3.94
N GLU A 484 -38.17 -20.51 5.20
CA GLU A 484 -37.76 -19.16 5.60
C GLU A 484 -36.46 -19.26 6.39
N LEU A 485 -35.32 -19.03 5.72
CA LEU A 485 -34.01 -19.05 6.39
C LEU A 485 -33.92 -17.91 7.42
N PRO A 486 -33.20 -18.10 8.53
CA PRO A 486 -32.91 -17.00 9.46
C PRO A 486 -32.20 -15.85 8.74
N ALA A 487 -32.45 -14.62 9.20
CA ALA A 487 -31.74 -13.43 8.70
C ALA A 487 -30.22 -13.60 8.85
N GLY A 488 -29.45 -13.01 7.92
CA GLY A 488 -27.99 -13.07 7.93
C GLY A 488 -27.37 -14.33 7.31
N PHE A 489 -28.17 -15.26 6.77
CA PHE A 489 -27.68 -16.48 6.11
C PHE A 489 -27.91 -16.50 4.60
N GLY A 490 -26.84 -16.72 3.84
CA GLY A 490 -26.91 -17.05 2.42
C GLY A 490 -27.03 -18.57 2.23
N LEU A 491 -28.04 -19.04 1.51
CA LEU A 491 -28.17 -20.48 1.23
C LEU A 491 -27.04 -20.99 0.33
N VAL A 492 -26.45 -22.12 0.71
CA VAL A 492 -25.58 -22.92 -0.15
C VAL A 492 -26.31 -24.15 -0.66
N ARG A 493 -26.85 -24.94 0.26
CA ARG A 493 -27.50 -26.22 -0.05
C ARG A 493 -28.56 -26.51 0.99
N ALA A 494 -29.67 -27.13 0.60
CA ALA A 494 -30.64 -27.66 1.55
C ALA A 494 -31.09 -29.07 1.16
N GLU A 495 -31.74 -29.75 2.09
CA GLU A 495 -32.41 -31.01 1.82
C GLU A 495 -33.60 -31.19 2.77
N ARG A 496 -34.68 -31.78 2.27
CA ARG A 496 -35.87 -32.11 3.06
C ARG A 496 -36.16 -33.60 2.95
N GLN A 497 -36.29 -34.27 4.08
CA GLN A 497 -36.67 -35.67 4.21
C GLN A 497 -37.87 -35.76 5.17
N GLY A 498 -39.09 -35.76 4.62
CA GLY A 498 -40.32 -35.66 5.41
C GLY A 498 -40.39 -34.31 6.14
N ASP A 499 -40.59 -34.35 7.46
CA ASP A 499 -40.63 -33.15 8.31
C ASP A 499 -39.24 -32.66 8.72
N ARG A 500 -38.18 -33.45 8.51
CA ARG A 500 -36.80 -32.99 8.75
C ARG A 500 -36.31 -32.18 7.55
N ALA A 501 -35.78 -31.00 7.80
CA ALA A 501 -35.01 -30.26 6.81
C ALA A 501 -33.65 -29.86 7.37
N VAL A 502 -32.64 -29.84 6.51
CA VAL A 502 -31.30 -29.34 6.81
C VAL A 502 -30.90 -28.33 5.75
N ALA A 503 -30.20 -27.27 6.14
CA ALA A 503 -29.55 -26.36 5.22
C ALA A 503 -28.10 -26.09 5.65
N ILE A 504 -27.23 -25.96 4.65
CA ILE A 504 -25.91 -25.34 4.77
C ILE A 504 -26.07 -23.87 4.37
N GLY A 505 -25.81 -22.98 5.31
CA GLY A 505 -25.81 -21.54 5.11
C GLY A 505 -24.39 -20.96 5.17
N GLU A 506 -24.20 -19.80 4.57
CA GLU A 506 -23.02 -18.95 4.70
C GLU A 506 -23.37 -17.72 5.53
N SER A 507 -22.51 -17.38 6.49
CA SER A 507 -22.64 -16.15 7.28
C SER A 507 -21.28 -15.64 7.74
N GLN A 508 -21.13 -14.30 7.82
CA GLN A 508 -19.92 -13.65 8.33
C GLN A 508 -19.94 -13.41 9.85
N ASP A 509 -21.00 -13.82 10.58
CA ASP A 509 -21.16 -13.52 12.02
C ASP A 509 -19.91 -13.88 12.86
N TYR A 510 -19.37 -15.09 12.71
CA TYR A 510 -18.12 -15.50 13.39
C TYR A 510 -16.86 -15.37 12.51
N ASP A 511 -17.02 -14.93 11.27
CA ASP A 511 -15.96 -14.90 10.26
C ASP A 511 -16.04 -13.63 9.40
N PRO A 512 -15.63 -12.47 9.95
CA PRO A 512 -15.52 -11.22 9.21
C PRO A 512 -14.33 -11.30 8.24
N VAL A 513 -14.65 -11.61 6.99
CA VAL A 513 -13.66 -11.90 5.94
C VAL A 513 -13.66 -10.87 4.81
N GLY A 514 -14.52 -9.86 4.91
CA GLY A 514 -14.61 -8.77 3.94
C GLY A 514 -14.92 -9.27 2.52
N GLU A 515 -14.17 -8.80 1.53
CA GLU A 515 -14.36 -9.09 0.10
C GLU A 515 -13.84 -10.46 -0.35
N VAL A 516 -13.11 -11.15 0.52
CA VAL A 516 -12.34 -12.36 0.15
C VAL A 516 -13.20 -13.63 0.19
N SER A 517 -14.31 -13.61 0.95
CA SER A 517 -15.16 -14.79 1.17
C SER A 517 -16.54 -14.36 1.67
N SER A 518 -17.55 -15.24 1.57
CA SER A 518 -18.88 -15.02 2.14
C SER A 518 -19.01 -15.42 3.61
N GLY A 519 -17.92 -15.87 4.24
CA GLY A 519 -17.85 -16.20 5.66
C GLY A 519 -17.70 -17.70 5.92
N ALA A 520 -18.29 -18.15 7.03
CA ALA A 520 -18.25 -19.55 7.46
C ALA A 520 -19.45 -20.33 6.95
N TYR A 521 -19.32 -21.65 6.89
CA TYR A 521 -20.44 -22.56 6.73
C TYR A 521 -21.11 -22.83 8.07
N TRP A 522 -22.44 -22.81 8.05
CA TRP A 522 -23.30 -23.09 9.19
C TRP A 522 -24.32 -24.14 8.83
N VAL A 523 -24.73 -24.94 9.81
CA VAL A 523 -25.78 -25.95 9.66
C VAL A 523 -27.06 -25.46 10.33
N LEU A 524 -28.14 -25.44 9.58
CA LEU A 524 -29.48 -25.13 10.04
C LEU A 524 -30.31 -26.40 10.03
N LEU A 525 -30.96 -26.72 11.15
CA LEU A 525 -31.77 -27.93 11.31
C LEU A 525 -33.22 -27.55 11.62
N SER A 526 -34.14 -28.24 10.96
CA SER A 526 -35.58 -28.05 11.13
C SER A 526 -36.28 -29.39 11.31
N SER A 527 -37.38 -29.36 12.07
CA SER A 527 -38.24 -30.51 12.35
C SER A 527 -39.68 -30.33 11.84
N ASP A 528 -39.96 -29.25 11.10
CA ASP A 528 -41.29 -28.93 10.55
C ASP A 528 -41.28 -28.61 9.04
N GLY A 529 -40.28 -29.14 8.34
CA GLY A 529 -40.09 -28.97 6.91
C GLY A 529 -39.43 -27.65 6.51
N GLY A 530 -38.72 -26.99 7.42
CA GLY A 530 -38.01 -25.73 7.16
C GLY A 530 -38.85 -24.48 7.39
N ARG A 531 -39.97 -24.59 8.11
CA ARG A 531 -40.79 -23.43 8.52
C ARG A 531 -40.16 -22.75 9.73
N THR A 532 -39.62 -23.53 10.66
CA THR A 532 -38.81 -23.05 11.78
C THR A 532 -37.47 -23.76 11.82
N TRP A 533 -36.45 -23.06 12.28
CA TRP A 533 -35.09 -23.56 12.40
C TRP A 533 -34.67 -23.52 13.86
N GLY A 534 -33.96 -24.55 14.31
CA GLY A 534 -33.27 -24.53 15.59
C GLY A 534 -32.07 -23.55 15.58
N PRO A 535 -31.33 -23.45 16.70
CA PRO A 535 -30.12 -22.65 16.75
C PRO A 535 -29.14 -23.04 15.62
N PRO A 536 -28.64 -22.07 14.84
CA PRO A 536 -27.62 -22.32 13.84
C PRO A 536 -26.36 -22.93 14.46
N LEU A 537 -25.82 -23.97 13.84
CA LEU A 537 -24.62 -24.65 14.33
C LEU A 537 -23.41 -24.22 13.49
N TYR A 538 -22.42 -23.62 14.15
CA TYR A 538 -21.17 -23.21 13.52
C TYR A 538 -20.31 -24.43 13.20
N THR A 539 -19.75 -24.49 11.99
CA THR A 539 -18.95 -25.65 11.57
C THR A 539 -17.45 -25.45 11.75
N GLY A 540 -16.95 -24.22 11.92
CA GLY A 540 -15.53 -23.92 11.82
C GLY A 540 -14.97 -23.99 10.38
N LEU A 541 -15.78 -24.39 9.40
CA LEU A 541 -15.39 -24.40 8.00
C LEU A 541 -15.66 -23.05 7.36
N ARG A 542 -14.73 -22.62 6.51
CA ARG A 542 -14.80 -21.34 5.83
C ARG A 542 -14.76 -21.52 4.34
N VAL A 543 -15.52 -20.69 3.63
CA VAL A 543 -15.58 -20.72 2.17
C VAL A 543 -14.18 -20.41 1.63
N ASN A 544 -13.68 -21.26 0.73
CA ASN A 544 -12.34 -21.22 0.12
C ASN A 544 -11.16 -21.50 1.08
N GLN A 545 -11.42 -22.04 2.28
CA GLN A 545 -10.36 -22.40 3.25
C GLN A 545 -10.55 -23.80 3.86
N PRO A 546 -10.17 -24.87 3.12
CA PRO A 546 -9.90 -24.91 1.68
C PRO A 546 -11.15 -25.26 0.85
N TYR A 547 -12.28 -25.51 1.51
CA TYR A 547 -13.44 -26.16 0.89
C TYR A 547 -14.44 -25.16 0.29
N VAL A 548 -15.08 -25.60 -0.80
CA VAL A 548 -16.28 -24.99 -1.37
C VAL A 548 -17.38 -26.04 -1.35
N ALA A 549 -18.40 -25.83 -0.53
CA ALA A 549 -19.54 -26.72 -0.45
C ALA A 549 -20.37 -26.66 -1.74
N ARG A 550 -20.68 -27.82 -2.30
CA ARG A 550 -21.42 -27.92 -3.57
C ARG A 550 -22.90 -27.66 -3.33
N ALA A 551 -23.46 -26.74 -4.11
CA ALA A 551 -24.88 -26.38 -4.05
C ALA A 551 -25.83 -27.54 -4.40
N LEU A 552 -25.39 -28.43 -5.29
CA LEU A 552 -26.13 -29.62 -5.72
C LEU A 552 -25.24 -30.86 -5.60
N SER A 553 -25.82 -31.98 -5.19
CA SER A 553 -25.14 -33.26 -5.06
C SER A 553 -26.13 -34.42 -5.20
N ARG A 554 -25.61 -35.59 -5.58
CA ARG A 554 -26.34 -36.87 -5.53
C ARG A 554 -26.18 -37.59 -4.19
N LEU A 555 -25.21 -37.17 -3.37
CA LEU A 555 -25.00 -37.68 -2.02
C LEU A 555 -26.05 -37.04 -1.10
N PRO A 556 -26.84 -37.78 -0.31
CA PRO A 556 -27.81 -37.19 0.61
C PRO A 556 -27.09 -36.33 1.65
N LEU A 557 -27.52 -35.08 1.83
CA LEU A 557 -26.92 -34.15 2.79
C LEU A 557 -27.06 -34.66 4.23
N LEU A 558 -28.17 -35.32 4.53
CA LEU A 558 -28.47 -35.88 5.84
C LEU A 558 -28.49 -37.41 5.78
N ALA A 559 -27.57 -38.04 6.50
CA ALA A 559 -27.44 -39.48 6.61
C ALA A 559 -27.47 -39.88 8.10
N GLY A 560 -28.68 -40.08 8.64
CA GLY A 560 -28.87 -40.40 10.05
C GLY A 560 -28.53 -39.23 10.97
N ASP A 561 -27.47 -39.42 11.76
CA ASP A 561 -26.84 -38.49 12.70
C ASP A 561 -25.58 -37.82 12.12
N HIS A 562 -25.27 -38.05 10.84
CA HIS A 562 -24.17 -37.42 10.12
C HIS A 562 -24.67 -36.53 8.98
N LEU A 563 -23.88 -35.51 8.63
CA LEU A 563 -24.00 -34.76 7.39
C LEU A 563 -22.94 -35.23 6.39
N GLN A 564 -23.35 -35.34 5.13
CA GLN A 564 -22.46 -35.68 4.02
C GLN A 564 -22.42 -34.51 3.05
N VAL A 565 -21.46 -33.60 3.26
CA VAL A 565 -21.33 -32.38 2.48
C VAL A 565 -20.35 -32.62 1.34
N GLU A 566 -20.85 -32.79 0.12
CA GLU A 566 -19.98 -32.80 -1.07
C GLU A 566 -19.25 -31.45 -1.18
N VAL A 567 -17.93 -31.50 -1.34
CA VAL A 567 -17.05 -30.34 -1.43
C VAL A 567 -16.11 -30.46 -2.62
N GLU A 568 -15.67 -29.33 -3.12
CA GLU A 568 -14.42 -29.23 -3.86
C GLU A 568 -13.40 -28.43 -3.03
N ILE A 569 -12.12 -28.61 -3.36
CA ILE A 569 -11.04 -27.79 -2.80
C ILE A 569 -10.77 -26.67 -3.79
N ALA A 570 -10.78 -25.43 -3.28
CA ALA A 570 -10.36 -24.22 -3.95
C ALA A 570 -9.66 -23.32 -2.91
N GLU A 571 -8.52 -23.80 -2.41
CA GLU A 571 -7.82 -23.16 -1.30
C GLU A 571 -7.28 -21.80 -1.72
N LEU A 572 -7.68 -20.74 -1.03
CA LEU A 572 -7.18 -19.40 -1.29
C LEU A 572 -5.68 -19.28 -0.97
N ASP A 573 -4.91 -18.68 -1.89
CA ASP A 573 -3.53 -18.28 -1.59
C ASP A 573 -3.51 -16.93 -0.85
N ALA A 574 -3.52 -16.99 0.49
CA ALA A 574 -3.53 -15.79 1.34
C ALA A 574 -2.37 -14.81 1.06
N SER A 575 -1.24 -15.30 0.55
CA SER A 575 -0.07 -14.48 0.23
C SER A 575 -0.24 -13.61 -1.01
N LYS A 576 -1.27 -13.89 -1.83
CA LYS A 576 -1.56 -13.18 -3.09
C LYS A 576 -2.75 -12.24 -2.97
N ILE A 577 -3.34 -12.10 -1.79
CA ILE A 577 -4.44 -11.14 -1.57
C ILE A 577 -3.85 -9.73 -1.65
N VAL A 578 -4.32 -8.96 -2.62
CA VAL A 578 -4.09 -7.51 -2.75
C VAL A 578 -5.47 -6.85 -2.68
N PHE A 579 -5.59 -5.66 -2.09
CA PHE A 579 -6.87 -4.94 -2.02
C PHE A 579 -6.89 -3.76 -3.01
N PRO A 580 -7.99 -3.56 -3.77
CA PRO A 580 -9.14 -4.47 -3.89
C PRO A 580 -8.74 -5.84 -4.47
N PRO A 581 -9.40 -6.95 -4.10
CA PRO A 581 -9.04 -8.29 -4.55
C PRO A 581 -9.33 -8.44 -6.03
N VAL A 582 -8.27 -8.36 -6.83
CA VAL A 582 -8.29 -8.60 -8.28
C VAL A 582 -7.48 -9.86 -8.55
N LEU A 583 -8.06 -10.84 -9.28
CA LEU A 583 -7.39 -12.06 -9.75
C LEU A 583 -6.90 -13.02 -8.63
N LEU A 584 -7.81 -13.44 -7.74
CA LEU A 584 -7.52 -14.50 -6.78
C LEU A 584 -7.28 -15.83 -7.50
N THR A 585 -6.19 -16.52 -7.16
CA THR A 585 -5.86 -17.85 -7.70
C THR A 585 -5.84 -18.88 -6.57
N PRO A 586 -6.43 -20.08 -6.77
CA PRO A 586 -6.38 -21.11 -5.76
C PRO A 586 -4.98 -21.72 -5.69
N LYS A 587 -4.48 -21.90 -4.47
CA LYS A 587 -3.23 -22.61 -4.14
C LYS A 587 -3.33 -24.11 -4.45
N ARG A 588 -4.52 -24.68 -4.30
CA ARG A 588 -4.82 -26.10 -4.52
C ARG A 588 -6.25 -26.25 -5.02
N THR A 589 -6.46 -27.21 -5.93
CA THR A 589 -7.80 -27.64 -6.33
C THR A 589 -7.96 -29.16 -6.29
N ALA A 590 -9.16 -29.63 -5.93
CA ALA A 590 -9.54 -31.06 -5.96
C ALA A 590 -11.06 -31.19 -6.03
N LYS A 591 -11.56 -32.30 -6.60
CA LYS A 591 -13.00 -32.60 -6.73
C LYS A 591 -13.28 -34.06 -6.36
N GLY A 592 -14.56 -34.40 -6.22
CA GLY A 592 -14.98 -35.78 -5.92
C GLY A 592 -14.76 -36.15 -4.46
N LEU A 593 -14.91 -35.18 -3.56
CA LEU A 593 -14.72 -35.33 -2.12
C LEU A 593 -16.02 -35.00 -1.38
N TYR A 594 -16.20 -35.57 -0.20
CA TYR A 594 -17.20 -35.11 0.75
C TYR A 594 -16.63 -35.05 2.17
N LEU A 595 -17.20 -34.15 2.97
CA LEU A 595 -16.95 -34.08 4.41
C LEU A 595 -18.02 -34.89 5.13
N ASP A 596 -17.58 -35.82 5.96
CA ASP A 596 -18.40 -36.58 6.89
C ASP A 596 -18.40 -35.85 8.24
N ILE A 597 -19.53 -35.24 8.59
CA ILE A 597 -19.66 -34.33 9.74
C ILE A 597 -20.67 -34.89 10.74
N PRO A 598 -20.23 -35.40 11.90
CA PRO A 598 -21.14 -35.85 12.96
C PRO A 598 -21.96 -34.67 13.55
N LEU A 599 -23.28 -34.84 13.70
CA LEU A 599 -24.15 -33.79 14.24
C LEU A 599 -23.98 -33.56 15.75
N ASP A 600 -23.53 -34.58 16.49
CA ASP A 600 -23.22 -34.47 17.92
C ASP A 600 -22.02 -33.57 18.17
N LEU A 601 -20.99 -33.67 17.32
CA LEU A 601 -19.81 -32.80 17.35
C LEU A 601 -20.18 -31.33 17.16
N LEU A 602 -21.07 -31.03 16.19
CA LEU A 602 -21.53 -29.66 15.95
C LEU A 602 -22.40 -29.08 17.09
N ARG A 603 -22.93 -29.94 17.96
CA ARG A 603 -23.76 -29.56 19.10
C ARG A 603 -23.03 -29.66 20.43
N LYS A 604 -21.76 -30.07 20.42
CA LYS A 604 -20.98 -30.26 21.63
C LYS A 604 -20.78 -28.89 22.27
N ASP A 605 -21.24 -28.78 23.50
CA ASP A 605 -21.15 -27.65 24.41
C ASP A 605 -20.68 -28.28 25.73
N THR A 606 -19.39 -28.19 25.98
CA THR A 606 -18.71 -29.00 27.00
C THR A 606 -19.00 -28.52 28.42
N ASP A 607 -19.24 -27.23 28.61
CA ASP A 607 -19.51 -26.63 29.92
C ASP A 607 -20.99 -26.21 30.12
N GLY A 608 -21.80 -26.25 29.07
CA GLY A 608 -23.24 -26.07 29.08
C GLY A 608 -23.69 -24.62 29.20
N ASP A 609 -22.90 -23.67 28.71
CA ASP A 609 -23.17 -22.23 28.77
C ASP A 609 -24.04 -21.71 27.59
N GLY A 610 -24.27 -22.56 26.59
CA GLY A 610 -25.06 -22.28 25.40
C GLY A 610 -24.26 -21.93 24.14
N LEU A 611 -22.92 -21.92 24.20
CA LEU A 611 -22.03 -21.92 23.05
C LEU A 611 -21.50 -23.33 22.77
N THR A 612 -21.36 -23.67 21.50
CA THR A 612 -20.73 -24.94 21.12
C THR A 612 -19.21 -24.79 21.18
N ASP A 613 -18.45 -25.85 21.49
CA ASP A 613 -16.98 -25.83 21.54
C ASP A 613 -16.34 -25.18 20.28
N LEU A 614 -16.94 -25.41 19.09
CA LEU A 614 -16.48 -24.82 17.83
C LEU A 614 -16.72 -23.31 17.74
N ALA A 615 -17.84 -22.84 18.29
CA ALA A 615 -18.17 -21.42 18.37
C ALA A 615 -17.21 -20.72 19.32
N GLU A 616 -16.97 -21.32 20.48
CA GLU A 616 -16.09 -20.78 21.51
C GLU A 616 -14.65 -20.63 21.04
N GLU A 617 -14.14 -21.65 20.34
CA GLU A 617 -12.82 -21.57 19.70
C GLU A 617 -12.70 -20.33 18.80
N ARG A 618 -13.78 -19.97 18.10
CA ARG A 618 -13.78 -18.81 17.19
C ARG A 618 -13.95 -17.48 17.91
N LEU A 619 -14.72 -17.46 18.99
CA LEU A 619 -14.97 -16.30 19.85
C LEU A 619 -13.84 -16.04 20.86
N MET A 620 -12.86 -16.94 20.93
CA MET A 620 -11.78 -16.95 21.92
C MET A 620 -12.26 -17.12 23.36
N THR A 621 -13.28 -17.95 23.53
CA THR A 621 -13.76 -18.43 24.83
C THR A 621 -13.29 -19.86 25.08
N ASP A 622 -13.27 -20.28 26.35
CA ASP A 622 -12.69 -21.53 26.80
C ASP A 622 -13.78 -22.60 26.98
N PRO A 623 -13.82 -23.66 26.13
CA PRO A 623 -14.92 -24.63 26.13
C PRO A 623 -15.05 -25.48 27.39
N GLU A 624 -14.15 -25.32 28.35
CA GLU A 624 -14.21 -26.00 29.64
C GLU A 624 -14.64 -25.05 30.78
N SER A 625 -15.04 -23.81 30.46
CA SER A 625 -15.34 -22.74 31.42
C SER A 625 -16.51 -21.86 30.97
N ARG A 626 -17.66 -22.03 31.64
CA ARG A 626 -18.90 -21.28 31.33
C ARG A 626 -18.76 -19.76 31.32
N ASP A 627 -17.71 -19.24 31.98
CA ASP A 627 -17.38 -17.83 32.15
C ASP A 627 -15.87 -17.70 31.92
N THR A 628 -15.48 -17.38 30.68
CA THR A 628 -14.08 -17.36 30.25
C THR A 628 -13.27 -16.28 30.95
N ASP A 629 -13.89 -15.13 31.17
CA ASP A 629 -13.21 -13.92 31.61
C ASP A 629 -13.35 -13.65 33.13
N GLY A 630 -14.24 -14.39 33.78
CA GLY A 630 -14.40 -14.47 35.23
C GLY A 630 -15.23 -13.34 35.83
N ASP A 631 -16.07 -12.67 35.04
CA ASP A 631 -16.87 -11.53 35.50
C ASP A 631 -18.25 -11.92 36.10
N GLY A 632 -18.62 -13.19 35.98
CA GLY A 632 -19.85 -13.78 36.49
C GLY A 632 -21.02 -13.83 35.50
N LEU A 633 -20.81 -13.49 34.24
CA LEU A 633 -21.73 -13.77 33.13
C LEU A 633 -21.28 -15.03 32.37
N GLU A 634 -22.24 -15.80 31.86
CA GLU A 634 -21.91 -16.97 31.04
C GLU A 634 -21.62 -16.53 29.59
N ASP A 635 -20.60 -17.07 28.94
CA ASP A 635 -20.12 -16.57 27.63
C ASP A 635 -21.23 -16.57 26.56
N GLY A 636 -22.13 -17.57 26.62
CA GLY A 636 -23.30 -17.68 25.74
C GLY A 636 -24.30 -16.53 25.82
N VAL A 637 -24.39 -15.83 26.96
CA VAL A 637 -25.27 -14.67 27.16
C VAL A 637 -24.51 -13.36 27.35
N ASP A 638 -23.19 -13.42 27.47
CA ASP A 638 -22.33 -12.26 27.65
C ASP A 638 -22.13 -11.52 26.31
N PRO A 639 -22.48 -10.21 26.23
CA PRO A 639 -22.12 -9.39 25.07
C PRO A 639 -20.62 -9.10 24.95
N LEU A 640 -19.78 -9.40 25.95
CA LEU A 640 -18.34 -9.15 25.99
C LEU A 640 -17.55 -10.36 26.56
N PRO A 641 -17.72 -11.58 26.03
CA PRO A 641 -17.33 -12.85 26.68
C PRO A 641 -15.82 -13.07 26.86
N ASN A 642 -14.99 -12.12 26.41
CA ASN A 642 -13.55 -12.17 26.58
C ASN A 642 -13.00 -10.86 27.16
N VAL A 643 -13.83 -10.07 27.84
CA VAL A 643 -13.51 -8.76 28.43
C VAL A 643 -14.17 -8.64 29.81
N PRO A 644 -13.41 -8.85 30.90
CA PRO A 644 -14.01 -8.90 32.23
C PRO A 644 -14.76 -7.62 32.61
N PHE A 645 -16.07 -7.73 32.82
CA PHE A 645 -16.91 -6.59 33.16
C PHE A 645 -16.58 -6.03 34.55
N ARG A 646 -16.45 -4.70 34.63
CA ARG A 646 -16.26 -3.93 35.85
C ARG A 646 -17.51 -3.12 36.13
N ARG A 647 -18.16 -3.40 37.27
CA ARG A 647 -19.39 -2.72 37.76
C ARG A 647 -19.21 -1.23 38.13
N GLU A 648 -18.10 -0.62 37.76
CA GLU A 648 -17.86 0.80 37.97
C GLU A 648 -18.74 1.65 37.02
N ALA A 649 -19.01 2.90 37.40
CA ALA A 649 -19.75 3.79 36.51
C ALA A 649 -18.98 3.97 35.20
N PRO A 650 -19.63 3.88 34.00
CA PRO A 650 -18.94 4.01 32.73
C PRO A 650 -18.09 5.27 32.69
N SER A 651 -16.80 5.11 32.36
CA SER A 651 -15.89 6.25 32.24
C SER A 651 -16.28 7.15 31.06
N ALA A 652 -15.71 8.35 30.99
CA ALA A 652 -15.81 9.18 29.79
C ALA A 652 -15.34 8.42 28.54
N SER A 653 -14.28 7.61 28.68
CA SER A 653 -13.75 6.76 27.61
C SER A 653 -14.72 5.70 27.14
N THR A 654 -15.39 5.03 28.07
CA THR A 654 -16.41 4.03 27.78
C THR A 654 -17.63 4.64 27.08
N ARG A 655 -18.11 5.81 27.54
CA ARG A 655 -19.26 6.50 26.91
C ARG A 655 -18.94 6.99 25.51
N ALA A 656 -17.74 7.53 25.30
CA ALA A 656 -17.28 7.96 23.99
C ALA A 656 -17.11 6.77 23.02
N LEU A 657 -16.57 5.65 23.50
CA LEU A 657 -16.47 4.41 22.72
C LEU A 657 -17.85 3.88 22.34
N ALA A 658 -18.81 3.89 23.27
CA ALA A 658 -20.20 3.48 22.97
C ALA A 658 -20.82 4.35 21.87
N ALA A 659 -20.61 5.67 21.89
CA ALA A 659 -21.08 6.56 20.83
C ALA A 659 -20.39 6.30 19.49
N PHE A 660 -19.08 5.99 19.50
CA PHE A 660 -18.35 5.60 18.30
C PHE A 660 -18.89 4.27 17.71
N LEU A 661 -19.08 3.25 18.55
CA LEU A 661 -19.58 1.95 18.12
C LEU A 661 -21.02 2.06 17.61
N GLY A 662 -21.89 2.84 18.25
CA GLY A 662 -23.25 3.07 17.78
C GLY A 662 -23.33 3.63 16.36
N GLU A 663 -22.36 4.47 15.97
CA GLU A 663 -22.27 5.06 14.63
C GLU A 663 -21.51 4.17 13.63
N THR A 664 -20.69 3.23 14.12
CA THR A 664 -19.83 2.38 13.27
C THR A 664 -20.22 0.90 13.23
N TRP A 665 -21.21 0.47 14.00
CA TRP A 665 -21.68 -0.92 14.05
C TRP A 665 -22.16 -1.41 12.67
N ASN A 666 -22.83 -0.53 11.91
CA ASN A 666 -23.45 -0.84 10.62
C ASN A 666 -22.82 -0.10 9.44
N VAL A 667 -21.55 0.36 9.51
CA VAL A 667 -20.95 0.95 8.30
C VAL A 667 -20.94 -0.12 7.23
N ASP A 668 -21.63 0.12 6.10
CA ASP A 668 -21.93 -0.85 5.04
C ASP A 668 -20.73 -1.77 4.74
N ARG A 669 -20.67 -2.94 5.41
CA ARG A 669 -19.71 -4.02 5.13
C ARG A 669 -20.09 -4.81 3.89
N ALA A 670 -21.05 -4.28 3.12
CA ALA A 670 -21.50 -4.77 1.82
C ALA A 670 -20.41 -4.53 0.76
N ALA A 671 -19.30 -5.22 0.98
CA ALA A 671 -18.20 -5.28 0.07
C ALA A 671 -18.61 -6.11 -1.16
N ILE A 672 -18.03 -5.83 -2.31
CA ILE A 672 -18.29 -6.61 -3.53
C ILE A 672 -17.63 -7.98 -3.31
N ILE A 673 -18.39 -8.95 -2.80
CA ILE A 673 -17.92 -10.33 -2.62
C ILE A 673 -17.69 -10.93 -4.00
N GLU A 674 -16.42 -11.07 -4.40
CA GLU A 674 -16.06 -11.81 -5.61
C GLU A 674 -15.89 -13.29 -5.31
N GLY A 675 -16.71 -14.13 -5.96
CA GLY A 675 -16.50 -15.57 -5.99
C GLY A 675 -15.43 -15.94 -7.02
N ILE A 676 -14.42 -16.71 -6.61
CA ILE A 676 -13.39 -17.27 -7.49
C ILE A 676 -14.07 -18.08 -8.61
N PRO A 677 -13.99 -17.70 -9.90
CA PRO A 677 -14.54 -18.50 -10.98
C PRO A 677 -13.69 -19.77 -11.18
N ALA A 678 -14.33 -20.90 -11.43
CA ALA A 678 -13.67 -22.20 -11.68
C ALA A 678 -12.94 -22.31 -13.05
N GLY A 679 -12.36 -21.23 -13.60
CA GLY A 679 -11.61 -21.26 -14.85
C GLY A 679 -10.83 -19.96 -15.12
N PRO A 680 -9.87 -19.95 -16.09
CA PRO A 680 -9.03 -18.79 -16.34
C PRO A 680 -9.83 -17.75 -17.13
N ARG A 681 -10.49 -16.83 -16.43
CA ARG A 681 -11.06 -15.61 -17.02
C ARG A 681 -10.83 -14.43 -16.09
N VAL A 682 -10.16 -13.44 -16.67
CA VAL A 682 -9.86 -12.10 -16.16
C VAL A 682 -11.14 -11.40 -15.66
N LEU A 683 -11.05 -10.76 -14.50
CA LEU A 683 -12.07 -9.88 -13.90
C LEU A 683 -12.50 -8.77 -14.87
N CYS A 684 -13.81 -8.55 -14.99
CA CYS A 684 -14.39 -7.25 -14.72
C CYS A 684 -15.92 -7.36 -14.61
N CYS A 685 -16.45 -6.95 -13.46
CA CYS A 685 -17.83 -6.56 -13.20
C CYS A 685 -18.92 -7.61 -13.41
N ALA A 686 -19.24 -8.38 -12.35
CA ALA A 686 -20.56 -9.01 -12.21
C ALA A 686 -21.18 -8.62 -10.88
N LYS A 687 -22.25 -7.81 -10.96
CA LYS A 687 -23.09 -7.36 -9.83
C LYS A 687 -23.73 -8.56 -9.13
N GLY A 688 -23.09 -9.08 -8.08
CA GLY A 688 -23.79 -9.78 -7.00
C GLY A 688 -24.47 -8.74 -6.13
N GLY A 689 -25.76 -8.89 -5.87
CA GLY A 689 -26.49 -7.94 -5.02
C GLY A 689 -25.85 -7.80 -3.64
N VAL A 690 -25.88 -6.58 -3.10
CA VAL A 690 -25.53 -6.25 -1.71
C VAL A 690 -26.29 -7.22 -0.80
N ARG A 691 -25.58 -8.17 -0.18
CA ARG A 691 -26.15 -9.02 0.88
C ARG A 691 -26.09 -8.21 2.16
N THR A 692 -27.24 -7.86 2.72
CA THR A 692 -27.32 -7.29 4.07
C THR A 692 -26.84 -8.35 5.05
N VAL A 693 -25.69 -8.12 5.68
CA VAL A 693 -25.18 -8.99 6.73
C VAL A 693 -25.81 -8.51 8.04
N ASP A 694 -26.63 -9.34 8.66
CA ASP A 694 -27.15 -9.13 10.02
C ASP A 694 -26.14 -9.74 10.99
N GLU A 695 -24.96 -9.11 11.11
CA GLU A 695 -23.89 -9.57 12.01
C GLU A 695 -24.29 -9.29 13.46
N LYS A 696 -24.33 -10.36 14.27
CA LYS A 696 -24.64 -10.29 15.70
C LYS A 696 -23.38 -10.12 16.54
N THR A 697 -22.23 -10.45 15.96
CA THR A 697 -20.91 -10.44 16.58
C THR A 697 -19.98 -9.48 15.86
N LEU A 698 -19.37 -8.57 16.61
CA LEU A 698 -18.37 -7.62 16.14
C LEU A 698 -17.00 -8.02 16.67
N PHE A 699 -16.07 -8.36 15.77
CA PHE A 699 -14.66 -8.51 16.14
C PHE A 699 -13.92 -7.18 16.03
N LEU A 700 -13.21 -6.81 17.09
CA LEU A 700 -12.42 -5.58 17.17
C LEU A 700 -10.96 -5.86 17.54
N ILE A 701 -10.02 -5.23 16.82
CA ILE A 701 -8.63 -5.13 17.25
C ILE A 701 -8.45 -3.85 18.06
N ALA A 702 -8.24 -3.99 19.37
CA ALA A 702 -8.07 -2.87 20.30
C ALA A 702 -7.50 -3.34 21.65
N ASP A 703 -7.13 -2.40 22.52
CA ASP A 703 -6.81 -2.70 23.91
C ASP A 703 -8.06 -3.10 24.69
N ARG A 704 -8.09 -4.34 25.19
CA ARG A 704 -9.23 -4.94 25.91
C ARG A 704 -9.74 -4.10 27.08
N GLY A 705 -8.84 -3.44 27.82
CA GLY A 705 -9.19 -2.59 28.96
C GLY A 705 -10.10 -1.40 28.62
N LEU A 706 -10.19 -0.99 27.35
CA LEU A 706 -11.13 0.05 26.90
C LEU A 706 -12.60 -0.37 27.03
N PHE A 707 -12.87 -1.67 27.04
CA PHE A 707 -14.20 -2.25 26.94
C PHE A 707 -14.76 -2.71 28.30
N ALA A 708 -13.95 -2.72 29.35
CA ALA A 708 -14.29 -3.33 30.64
C ALA A 708 -15.54 -2.77 31.35
N ALA A 709 -16.06 -1.60 30.97
CA ALA A 709 -17.32 -1.06 31.51
C ALA A 709 -18.39 -0.81 30.42
N LEU A 710 -18.13 -1.29 29.20
CA LEU A 710 -19.02 -1.13 28.07
C LEU A 710 -20.18 -2.12 28.19
N GLN A 711 -21.36 -1.70 27.76
CA GLN A 711 -22.54 -2.56 27.62
C GLN A 711 -23.03 -2.46 26.19
N PRO A 712 -22.44 -3.22 25.25
CA PRO A 712 -22.84 -3.18 23.86
C PRO A 712 -24.20 -3.86 23.67
N THR A 713 -24.91 -3.49 22.61
CA THR A 713 -26.22 -4.05 22.27
C THR A 713 -26.14 -5.39 21.53
N GLY A 714 -24.95 -5.77 21.08
CA GLY A 714 -24.64 -7.06 20.46
C GLY A 714 -23.31 -7.59 20.98
N ARG A 715 -22.91 -8.79 20.55
CA ARG A 715 -21.68 -9.42 21.01
C ARG A 715 -20.47 -8.72 20.42
N VAL A 716 -19.45 -8.44 21.24
CA VAL A 716 -18.18 -7.86 20.82
C VAL A 716 -17.06 -8.77 21.32
N VAL A 717 -16.23 -9.24 20.40
CA VAL A 717 -15.01 -10.00 20.70
C VAL A 717 -13.82 -9.08 20.50
N VAL A 718 -13.05 -8.84 21.56
CA VAL A 718 -11.90 -7.93 21.51
C VAL A 718 -10.60 -8.73 21.46
N LEU A 719 -9.76 -8.41 20.48
CA LEU A 719 -8.43 -8.96 20.31
C LEU A 719 -7.41 -7.83 20.38
N THR A 720 -6.33 -8.06 21.10
CA THR A 720 -5.14 -7.20 20.97
C THR A 720 -4.49 -7.41 19.60
N PRO A 721 -3.65 -6.47 19.11
CA PRO A 721 -2.93 -6.64 17.85
C PRO A 721 -2.13 -7.95 17.78
N GLU A 722 -1.51 -8.37 18.89
CA GLU A 722 -0.75 -9.62 18.99
C GLU A 722 -1.66 -10.85 18.89
N GLU A 723 -2.80 -10.83 19.59
CA GLU A 723 -3.81 -11.89 19.52
C GLU A 723 -4.45 -11.98 18.15
N ALA A 724 -4.70 -10.86 17.47
CA ALA A 724 -5.19 -10.85 16.10
C ALA A 724 -4.18 -11.47 15.12
N GLY A 725 -2.89 -11.21 15.30
CA GLY A 725 -1.82 -11.88 14.56
C GLY A 725 -1.77 -13.39 14.80
N ALA A 726 -1.96 -13.85 16.04
CA ALA A 726 -2.05 -15.27 16.36
C ALA A 726 -3.36 -15.91 15.83
N ALA A 727 -4.48 -15.19 15.87
CA ALA A 727 -5.75 -15.61 15.28
C ALA A 727 -5.62 -15.81 13.77
N LEU A 728 -4.94 -14.90 13.07
CA LEU A 728 -4.63 -15.02 11.64
C LEU A 728 -3.82 -16.30 11.34
N GLN A 729 -2.85 -16.66 12.20
CA GLN A 729 -2.07 -17.88 12.05
C GLN A 729 -2.90 -19.15 12.30
N LYS A 730 -3.79 -19.13 13.31
CA LYS A 730 -4.62 -20.28 13.66
C LYS A 730 -5.76 -20.51 12.67
N PHE A 731 -6.47 -19.44 12.29
CA PHE A 731 -7.72 -19.51 11.54
C PHE A 731 -7.60 -19.16 10.05
N GLY A 732 -6.44 -18.67 9.60
CA GLY A 732 -6.27 -18.09 8.27
C GLY A 732 -6.77 -16.65 8.17
N PRO A 733 -6.79 -16.04 6.96
CA PRO A 733 -7.17 -14.63 6.72
C PRO A 733 -8.36 -14.17 7.55
N PHE A 734 -8.20 -13.13 8.35
CA PHE A 734 -9.22 -12.64 9.28
C PHE A 734 -9.12 -11.13 9.33
N PHE A 735 -10.23 -10.43 9.04
CA PHE A 735 -10.23 -8.99 8.75
C PHE A 735 -11.18 -8.23 9.70
N PRO A 736 -10.95 -8.31 11.03
CA PRO A 736 -11.72 -7.54 12.00
C PRO A 736 -11.46 -6.03 11.85
N GLN A 737 -12.37 -5.23 12.40
CA GLN A 737 -12.16 -3.78 12.46
C GLN A 737 -11.12 -3.45 13.54
N GLN A 738 -10.16 -2.60 13.22
CA GLN A 738 -9.09 -2.16 14.10
C GLN A 738 -9.29 -0.72 14.54
N LEU A 739 -9.14 -0.47 15.84
CA LEU A 739 -8.96 0.87 16.40
C LEU A 739 -7.46 1.18 16.40
N GLU A 740 -6.98 1.89 15.37
CA GLU A 740 -5.56 2.24 15.24
C GLU A 740 -5.13 3.33 16.23
N LEU A 741 -6.05 4.24 16.60
CA LEU A 741 -5.83 5.25 17.61
C LEU A 741 -7.13 5.58 18.33
N PHE A 742 -7.09 5.65 19.66
CA PHE A 742 -8.18 6.22 20.46
C PHE A 742 -7.60 7.08 21.58
N VAL A 743 -7.82 8.40 21.50
CA VAL A 743 -7.14 9.34 22.39
C VAL A 743 -8.04 10.49 22.84
N PHE A 744 -7.91 10.89 24.11
CA PHE A 744 -8.67 11.98 24.73
C PHE A 744 -7.88 13.26 24.82
N ASP A 745 -8.58 14.39 24.78
CA ASP A 745 -8.01 15.64 25.27
C ASP A 745 -7.82 15.60 26.80
N ARG A 746 -7.02 16.50 27.35
CA ARG A 746 -6.70 16.54 28.79
C ARG A 746 -7.92 16.79 29.67
N SER A 747 -9.02 17.31 29.10
CA SER A 747 -10.27 17.52 29.83
C SER A 747 -11.11 16.25 29.93
N GLY A 748 -10.84 15.25 29.08
CA GLY A 748 -11.64 14.04 28.97
C GLY A 748 -12.98 14.24 28.26
N ARG A 749 -13.23 15.43 27.67
CA ARG A 749 -14.51 15.81 27.05
C ARG A 749 -14.52 15.73 25.54
N ARG A 750 -13.35 15.49 24.94
CA ARG A 750 -13.19 15.27 23.50
C ARG A 750 -12.28 14.08 23.28
N ALA A 751 -12.58 13.28 22.27
CA ALA A 751 -11.76 12.17 21.84
C ALA A 751 -11.62 12.13 20.32
N TYR A 752 -10.57 11.49 19.85
CA TYR A 752 -10.28 11.31 18.44
C TYR A 752 -9.95 9.85 18.18
N VAL A 753 -10.58 9.30 17.14
CA VAL A 753 -10.48 7.90 16.76
C VAL A 753 -9.93 7.83 15.35
N ILE A 754 -8.93 7.00 15.13
CA ILE A 754 -8.54 6.49 13.81
C ILE A 754 -8.87 5.01 13.79
N TRP A 755 -9.62 4.57 12.79
CA TRP A 755 -10.07 3.18 12.67
C TRP A 755 -9.96 2.69 11.24
N ASN A 756 -9.77 1.38 11.11
CA ASN A 756 -9.54 0.70 9.84
C ASN A 756 -10.30 -0.64 9.83
N ALA A 757 -11.08 -0.90 8.79
CA ALA A 757 -11.81 -2.15 8.56
C ALA A 757 -11.37 -2.80 7.24
N SER A 758 -10.05 -2.82 7.01
CA SER A 758 -9.36 -3.31 5.81
C SER A 758 -9.56 -2.45 4.56
N TRP A 759 -10.76 -2.42 3.98
CA TRP A 759 -11.03 -1.73 2.70
C TRP A 759 -11.67 -0.35 2.89
N GLN A 760 -12.15 -0.05 4.09
CA GLN A 760 -12.53 1.30 4.49
C GLN A 760 -11.91 1.65 5.83
N GLY A 761 -11.72 2.93 6.07
CA GLY A 761 -11.38 3.43 7.39
C GLY A 761 -11.67 4.91 7.49
N GLY A 762 -11.40 5.46 8.67
CA GLY A 762 -11.65 6.87 8.87
C GLY A 762 -11.18 7.44 10.18
N GLN A 763 -11.49 8.73 10.29
CA GLN A 763 -11.13 9.58 11.38
C GLN A 763 -12.41 10.17 11.97
N THR A 764 -12.61 9.99 13.27
CA THR A 764 -13.83 10.43 13.95
C THR A 764 -13.45 11.30 15.15
N LEU A 765 -14.04 12.50 15.21
CA LEU A 765 -14.00 13.34 16.40
C LEU A 765 -15.24 13.06 17.26
N LEU A 766 -15.03 12.84 18.55
CA LEU A 766 -16.05 12.61 19.56
C LEU A 766 -16.06 13.78 20.54
N GLU A 767 -17.23 14.32 20.87
CA GLU A 767 -17.37 15.44 21.81
C GLU A 767 -18.53 15.20 22.79
N GLU A 768 -18.23 15.38 24.08
CA GLU A 768 -19.22 15.34 25.16
C GLU A 768 -20.11 16.58 25.11
N GLN A 769 -21.42 16.35 25.06
CA GLN A 769 -22.45 17.37 25.09
C GLN A 769 -22.75 17.82 26.54
N PRO A 770 -23.38 18.99 26.75
CA PRO A 770 -23.71 19.48 28.09
C PRO A 770 -24.62 18.56 28.92
N ASP A 771 -25.38 17.67 28.27
CA ASP A 771 -26.25 16.67 28.91
C ASP A 771 -25.51 15.35 29.25
N GLY A 772 -24.20 15.27 28.99
CA GLY A 772 -23.36 14.08 29.24
C GLY A 772 -23.40 13.04 28.12
N THR A 773 -24.18 13.26 27.06
CA THR A 773 -24.18 12.42 25.87
C THR A 773 -22.93 12.69 25.02
N TRP A 774 -22.53 11.73 24.19
CA TRP A 774 -21.38 11.87 23.30
C TRP A 774 -21.84 11.89 21.86
N LYS A 775 -21.31 12.84 21.07
CA LYS A 775 -21.60 12.95 19.65
C LYS A 775 -20.38 12.60 18.83
N ALA A 776 -20.54 11.72 17.85
CA ALA A 776 -19.53 11.42 16.85
C ALA A 776 -19.68 12.28 15.61
N ARG A 777 -18.54 12.66 15.01
CA ARG A 777 -18.47 13.36 13.74
C ARG A 777 -17.28 12.86 12.93
N ALA A 778 -17.55 12.23 11.80
CA ALA A 778 -16.51 11.89 10.83
C ALA A 778 -15.79 13.16 10.36
N THR A 779 -14.46 13.13 10.38
CA THR A 779 -13.58 14.23 9.94
C THR A 779 -12.77 13.88 8.69
N GLY A 780 -12.73 12.61 8.32
CA GLY A 780 -12.04 12.07 7.14
C GLY A 780 -12.33 10.57 7.01
N GLY A 781 -12.12 10.02 5.83
CA GLY A 781 -12.33 8.61 5.55
C GLY A 781 -11.76 8.22 4.20
N TRP A 782 -11.57 6.93 4.00
CA TRP A 782 -11.12 6.34 2.74
C TRP A 782 -11.88 5.04 2.46
N ILE A 783 -11.99 4.74 1.17
CA ILE A 783 -12.43 3.47 0.62
C ILE A 783 -11.36 3.11 -0.42
N THR A 784 -10.74 1.93 -0.31
CA THR A 784 -9.65 1.48 -1.20
C THR A 784 -10.16 0.88 -2.49
#